data_AF-A0A7X6W5K0-F1
#
_entry.id   AF-A0A7X6W5K0-F1
#
_cell.length_a   1.000
_cell.length_b   1.000
_cell.length_c   1.000
_cell.angle_alpha   90.00
_cell.angle_beta   90.00
_cell.angle_gamma   90.00
#
_symmetry.space_group_name_H-M   'P 1'
#
loop_
_entity.id
_entity.type
_entity.pdbx_description
1 polymer ?
#
loop_
_entity_poly.entity_id
_entity_poly.type
_entity_poly.pdbx_seq_one_letter_code
_entity_poly.pdbx_strand_id
1 'polypeptide(L)'
;MSLSRFAFGFRITAGQRRRSARRWLALLAFLVVPSPCSAAAMESAARWLWYPEQAATEGANQWRFFRKVFTLPEAPVAASFTLVADDRFEAFLNGEPVPKVAEERNRYEALPLLRAGENLLAVRVQNVTGPGGVIAALEVTLASGKVARVVTDASWRVSREGPEGWNRNGFDDSAWVAAREIGDAFMSPWYALGYGAEACATPAERQAREERILREEQEEKAALAFLEKTPRSRAKVAYQRGWPVLEVDGRDVPPVLYSPRDLDPNTPQGAALVRQFRDAGIHLYHVVARLDAVWKAPGEYDFAPWDQLLRKILIVDPEARILLGLRLDAPRWWLDAHKEEWVGYATGPAERGQDQIARFEAASMASETWMRDTGEAVRVALRHLERVPWGRRIIGYQPNYGVYCEWHYYGMARDMPDTGPAMTRRFRAWLRETYRNEGALRIAWKDPGARFEDARVPGREERLRAARLIFRDPGGTDRRVIDYYRCHQRVVADCLLAYCRIVKEETKGRALTGAWYGYHFGMGYPPEGWHILLGEILQSPLVDFLTSPYGYHTQARAMGGDGQIRTVMESLRLHGKLHLYEADTRTHLADDRIIQARSLEETIAAIRREAGHALIRGSGLWWVDFGAGRNKGWFDHPEVLAEIDRLRALGAQAKEWDGTSVSQVALVCDPESMYYLGYPPTLGYRLITGVYTELFRVGAPFDTILLDDLERPGLPDYRVYIFLNCFYLDDAERERITRVVRQKGRTAVWLYGNGFLTPRGATTEGLEALTGLTMEMVPVQTRMVAEITEPRHPLAARLPRSTRSTVKVQVEEPLPGALAAASWVNPRSEQTMAKEYEHHSLRKEEDAIVWRFRGKGPSWTDIHCTAPLPACDALGLRARTLRGPFSFRIDLVDARGIPWSGPRVVIERSTWQTLSFPLADFNLASYAQERAERPQFPIRAIKLVADLQPGTDYALAIGDLLAQKGSVRTEEVATLGDPDLVEGPLFAVTDPKATVLGQIPHAGRRYGVVAERRFDGWTSVVVSLPFVSRHFLAALLEQAGVHRYLDDPEDVLLANRSLLLLHTRAGGKKRVRLPGPERLVDLTTGEMLEATDGIVNLELAPASTRLFRRVPR
;
A
#
# COMPACT_ATOMS: atom_id res chain seq x y z
N MET A 1 34.93 -35.89 -6.76
CA MET A 1 36.12 -36.77 -6.68
C MET A 1 37.22 -36.06 -5.92
N SER A 2 37.82 -36.75 -4.95
CA SER A 2 39.06 -36.48 -4.22
C SER A 2 39.13 -35.33 -3.18
N LEU A 3 39.16 -35.77 -1.92
CA LEU A 3 39.73 -35.11 -0.74
C LEU A 3 41.26 -35.21 -0.76
N SER A 4 41.99 -34.22 -0.22
CA SER A 4 43.26 -34.51 0.47
C SER A 4 43.60 -33.44 1.52
N ARG A 5 43.83 -33.92 2.73
CA ARG A 5 44.34 -33.22 3.92
C ARG A 5 45.83 -32.90 3.77
N PHE A 6 46.33 -31.86 4.45
CA PHE A 6 47.63 -31.93 5.14
C PHE A 6 47.64 -31.08 6.40
N ALA A 7 48.36 -31.59 7.39
CA ALA A 7 48.34 -31.22 8.80
C ALA A 7 49.70 -30.67 9.27
N PHE A 8 49.61 -29.73 10.21
CA PHE A 8 50.50 -29.43 11.35
C PHE A 8 51.96 -28.96 11.15
N GLY A 9 52.27 -27.86 11.86
CA GLY A 9 53.62 -27.45 12.24
C GLY A 9 53.61 -26.21 13.17
N PHE A 10 53.35 -26.41 14.46
CA PHE A 10 53.45 -25.37 15.51
C PHE A 10 54.90 -25.24 16.00
N ARG A 11 55.40 -24.01 16.18
CA ARG A 11 56.38 -23.64 17.21
C ARG A 11 56.13 -22.20 17.67
N ILE A 12 55.69 -22.05 18.92
CA ILE A 12 55.62 -20.79 19.67
C ILE A 12 56.87 -20.71 20.56
N THR A 13 57.50 -19.54 20.61
CA THR A 13 58.36 -19.12 21.73
C THR A 13 57.69 -17.95 22.47
N ALA A 14 57.90 -17.94 23.79
CA ALA A 14 57.04 -17.30 24.78
C ALA A 14 57.63 -16.02 25.39
N GLY A 15 56.74 -15.18 25.93
CA GLY A 15 57.01 -14.09 26.89
C GLY A 15 56.44 -12.76 26.40
N GLN A 16 55.58 -12.01 27.09
CA GLN A 16 55.26 -11.91 28.51
C GLN A 16 53.89 -11.25 28.76
N ARG A 17 53.26 -11.67 29.87
CA ARG A 17 52.28 -10.96 30.73
C ARG A 17 50.91 -10.57 30.17
N ARG A 18 49.86 -11.26 30.66
CA ARG A 18 48.67 -10.64 31.29
C ARG A 18 47.97 -11.62 32.25
N ARG A 19 47.59 -11.09 33.41
CA ARG A 19 46.80 -11.72 34.47
C ARG A 19 45.35 -11.87 34.01
N SER A 20 44.80 -13.09 34.06
CA SER A 20 43.43 -13.43 34.50
C SER A 20 43.02 -14.80 33.96
N ALA A 21 43.12 -15.86 34.77
CA ALA A 21 42.58 -17.18 34.44
C ALA A 21 42.13 -17.93 35.70
N ARG A 22 40.90 -17.66 36.13
CA ARG A 22 40.03 -18.59 36.87
C ARG A 22 38.59 -18.25 36.48
N ARG A 23 38.09 -18.88 35.40
CA ARG A 23 36.67 -19.10 35.03
C ARG A 23 36.59 -19.60 33.57
N TRP A 24 37.14 -20.78 33.30
CA TRP A 24 36.88 -21.51 32.05
C TRP A 24 36.94 -23.01 32.37
N LEU A 25 35.83 -23.55 32.86
CA LEU A 25 35.58 -25.00 32.99
C LEU A 25 34.07 -25.30 33.07
N ALA A 26 33.26 -24.56 32.29
CA ALA A 26 31.83 -24.81 32.10
C ALA A 26 31.40 -24.44 30.67
N LEU A 27 32.18 -24.85 29.67
CA LEU A 27 31.96 -24.49 28.26
C LEU A 27 32.22 -25.67 27.31
N LEU A 28 31.77 -26.86 27.68
CA LEU A 28 31.91 -28.08 26.86
C LEU A 28 30.71 -29.03 26.89
N ALA A 29 29.51 -28.51 27.14
CA ALA A 29 28.28 -29.29 26.96
C ALA A 29 27.10 -28.36 26.61
N PHE A 30 27.06 -27.82 25.39
CA PHE A 30 25.84 -27.39 24.68
C PHE A 30 26.20 -27.11 23.21
N LEU A 31 26.70 -28.15 22.51
CA LEU A 31 26.55 -28.25 21.07
C LEU A 31 25.24 -29.00 20.81
N VAL A 32 24.11 -28.34 21.07
CA VAL A 32 22.85 -28.72 20.45
C VAL A 32 22.85 -27.97 19.13
N VAL A 33 23.12 -28.69 18.05
CA VAL A 33 22.87 -28.20 16.69
C VAL A 33 21.41 -27.74 16.66
N PRO A 34 21.09 -26.48 16.29
CA PRO A 34 19.70 -26.10 16.09
C PRO A 34 19.17 -26.94 14.93
N SER A 35 18.21 -27.81 15.24
CA SER A 35 17.46 -28.53 14.22
C SER A 35 16.84 -27.50 13.26
N PRO A 36 16.82 -27.77 11.94
CA PRO A 36 16.19 -26.87 10.99
C PRO A 36 14.73 -26.61 11.39
N CYS A 37 14.31 -25.37 11.20
CA CYS A 37 12.93 -24.92 11.32
C CYS A 37 12.02 -25.89 10.56
N SER A 38 11.37 -26.80 11.28
CA SER A 38 10.45 -27.75 10.67
C SER A 38 9.16 -27.00 10.42
N ALA A 39 8.69 -27.04 9.17
CA ALA A 39 7.26 -26.95 8.86
C ALA A 39 6.48 -27.72 9.93
N ALA A 40 5.33 -27.19 10.38
CA ALA A 40 4.46 -27.81 11.38
C ALA A 40 4.54 -29.33 11.25
N ALA A 41 5.24 -29.98 12.19
CA ALA A 41 5.50 -31.40 12.07
C ALA A 41 4.14 -32.08 12.16
N MET A 42 3.68 -32.62 11.04
CA MET A 42 2.43 -33.35 10.96
C MET A 42 2.41 -34.42 12.05
N GLU A 43 1.32 -34.48 12.83
CA GLU A 43 1.33 -35.26 14.09
C GLU A 43 1.12 -36.77 13.88
N SER A 44 0.60 -37.15 12.72
CA SER A 44 0.53 -38.54 12.27
C SER A 44 0.82 -38.67 10.78
N ALA A 45 1.33 -39.83 10.34
CA ALA A 45 1.52 -40.18 8.94
C ALA A 45 0.19 -40.37 8.18
N ALA A 46 -0.85 -40.90 8.84
CA ALA A 46 -2.17 -41.06 8.24
C ALA A 46 -2.89 -39.71 8.09
N ARG A 47 -3.55 -39.53 6.96
CA ARG A 47 -4.22 -38.30 6.54
C ARG A 47 -5.71 -38.50 6.34
N TRP A 48 -6.50 -37.52 6.74
CA TRP A 48 -7.85 -37.35 6.22
C TRP A 48 -7.77 -36.94 4.76
N LEU A 49 -8.52 -37.65 3.91
CA LEU A 49 -8.59 -37.42 2.47
C LEU A 49 -10.00 -37.06 2.04
N TRP A 50 -10.10 -36.18 1.04
CA TRP A 50 -11.33 -35.94 0.27
C TRP A 50 -11.07 -35.78 -1.23
N TYR A 51 -12.15 -35.76 -2.00
CA TYR A 51 -12.11 -35.30 -3.39
C TYR A 51 -11.81 -33.78 -3.43
N PRO A 52 -11.10 -33.25 -4.46
CA PRO A 52 -10.76 -31.82 -4.55
C PRO A 52 -11.95 -30.88 -4.81
N GLU A 53 -12.86 -30.76 -3.85
CA GLU A 53 -14.08 -29.93 -3.88
C GLU A 53 -14.48 -29.48 -2.46
N GLN A 54 -15.53 -28.68 -2.34
CA GLN A 54 -16.11 -28.33 -1.03
C GLN A 54 -17.11 -29.39 -0.54
N ALA A 55 -16.67 -30.22 0.42
CA ALA A 55 -17.43 -31.40 0.89
C ALA A 55 -18.84 -31.08 1.43
N ALA A 56 -18.99 -29.97 2.15
CA ALA A 56 -20.25 -29.58 2.80
C ALA A 56 -21.33 -29.08 1.83
N THR A 57 -20.96 -28.76 0.58
CA THR A 57 -21.87 -28.18 -0.42
C THR A 57 -21.87 -29.01 -1.69
N GLU A 58 -20.76 -29.07 -2.41
CA GLU A 58 -20.64 -29.77 -3.70
C GLU A 58 -20.68 -31.29 -3.55
N GLY A 59 -20.13 -31.81 -2.45
CA GLY A 59 -20.05 -33.25 -2.16
C GLY A 59 -21.20 -33.80 -1.29
N ALA A 60 -22.12 -32.94 -0.85
CA ALA A 60 -23.16 -33.33 0.10
C ALA A 60 -24.11 -34.39 -0.47
N ASN A 61 -24.36 -35.42 0.31
CA ASN A 61 -25.12 -36.63 -0.01
C ASN A 61 -24.63 -37.44 -1.23
N GLN A 62 -23.42 -37.19 -1.72
CA GLN A 62 -22.84 -37.91 -2.86
C GLN A 62 -21.73 -38.87 -2.44
N TRP A 63 -21.56 -39.94 -3.23
CA TRP A 63 -20.44 -40.87 -3.05
C TRP A 63 -19.15 -40.29 -3.63
N ARG A 64 -18.04 -40.52 -2.94
CA ARG A 64 -16.67 -40.34 -3.43
C ARG A 64 -15.91 -41.66 -3.29
N PHE A 65 -15.11 -41.96 -4.29
CA PHE A 65 -14.42 -43.23 -4.44
C PHE A 65 -12.92 -43.00 -4.30
N PHE A 66 -12.26 -43.82 -3.48
CA PHE A 66 -10.87 -43.71 -3.09
C PHE A 66 -10.18 -45.04 -3.34
N ARG A 67 -8.96 -45.05 -3.90
CA ARG A 67 -8.19 -46.27 -4.09
C ARG A 67 -6.68 -46.07 -4.00
N LYS A 68 -5.98 -47.09 -3.52
CA LYS A 68 -4.51 -47.18 -3.47
C LYS A 68 -4.03 -48.60 -3.74
N VAL A 69 -3.19 -48.75 -4.74
CA VAL A 69 -2.42 -49.97 -5.01
C VAL A 69 -1.14 -49.94 -4.17
N PHE A 70 -0.79 -51.06 -3.55
CA PHE A 70 0.45 -51.24 -2.79
C PHE A 70 0.98 -52.67 -2.95
N THR A 71 2.27 -52.87 -2.70
CA THR A 71 2.92 -54.17 -2.85
C THR A 71 3.48 -54.67 -1.52
N LEU A 72 3.19 -55.93 -1.18
CA LEU A 72 3.81 -56.62 -0.06
C LEU A 72 4.93 -57.55 -0.59
N PRO A 73 6.18 -57.41 -0.13
CA PRO A 73 7.31 -58.19 -0.67
C PRO A 73 7.30 -59.66 -0.24
N GLU A 74 6.55 -59.98 0.81
CA GLU A 74 6.45 -61.31 1.42
C GLU A 74 5.00 -61.59 1.81
N ALA A 75 4.70 -62.84 2.18
CA ALA A 75 3.37 -63.20 2.67
C ALA A 75 3.06 -62.51 4.03
N PRO A 76 1.85 -61.95 4.20
CA PRO A 76 1.41 -61.40 5.48
C PRO A 76 1.13 -62.52 6.48
N VAL A 77 1.55 -62.35 7.73
CA VAL A 77 1.27 -63.28 8.84
C VAL A 77 0.38 -62.69 9.92
N ALA A 78 0.30 -61.35 10.00
CA ALA A 78 -0.67 -60.63 10.82
C ALA A 78 -1.03 -59.30 10.14
N ALA A 79 -2.26 -58.84 10.32
CA ALA A 79 -2.69 -57.54 9.79
C ALA A 79 -3.58 -56.80 10.80
N SER A 80 -3.46 -55.48 10.75
CA SER A 80 -4.05 -54.54 11.69
C SER A 80 -4.62 -53.39 10.87
N PHE A 81 -5.93 -53.39 10.61
CA PHE A 81 -6.56 -52.39 9.76
C PHE A 81 -7.55 -51.53 10.52
N THR A 82 -7.27 -50.23 10.56
CA THR A 82 -8.13 -49.21 11.14
C THR A 82 -8.60 -48.28 10.03
N LEU A 83 -9.90 -47.99 9.99
CA LEU A 83 -10.47 -47.07 9.01
C LEU A 83 -11.61 -46.28 9.64
N VAL A 84 -11.64 -44.98 9.34
CA VAL A 84 -12.66 -44.03 9.77
C VAL A 84 -13.06 -43.17 8.58
N ALA A 85 -14.35 -42.94 8.39
CA ALA A 85 -14.85 -42.00 7.39
C ALA A 85 -16.10 -41.28 7.92
N ASP A 86 -16.41 -40.12 7.35
CA ASP A 86 -17.60 -39.38 7.76
C ASP A 86 -18.90 -39.96 7.17
N ASP A 87 -19.93 -39.99 8.01
CA ASP A 87 -21.29 -40.53 7.80
C ASP A 87 -21.42 -42.01 7.37
N ARG A 88 -21.07 -42.36 6.14
CA ARG A 88 -21.26 -43.72 5.58
C ARG A 88 -20.12 -44.09 4.67
N PHE A 89 -19.65 -45.33 4.77
CA PHE A 89 -18.63 -45.84 3.86
C PHE A 89 -18.68 -47.36 3.69
N GLU A 90 -18.01 -47.82 2.64
CA GLU A 90 -17.68 -49.23 2.42
C GLU A 90 -16.21 -49.35 1.99
N ALA A 91 -15.52 -50.35 2.54
CA ALA A 91 -14.12 -50.64 2.25
C ALA A 91 -13.97 -52.01 1.59
N PHE A 92 -13.05 -52.09 0.63
CA PHE A 92 -12.74 -53.28 -0.15
C PHE A 92 -11.23 -53.50 -0.15
N LEU A 93 -10.81 -54.76 -0.05
CA LEU A 93 -9.44 -55.17 -0.27
C LEU A 93 -9.41 -56.24 -1.36
N ASN A 94 -8.65 -55.98 -2.43
CA ASN A 94 -8.56 -56.86 -3.61
C ASN A 94 -9.91 -57.20 -4.25
N GLY A 95 -10.90 -56.29 -4.18
CA GLY A 95 -12.25 -56.48 -4.69
C GLY A 95 -13.26 -57.05 -3.70
N GLU A 96 -12.79 -57.59 -2.58
CA GLU A 96 -13.63 -58.21 -1.54
C GLU A 96 -13.98 -57.20 -0.44
N PRO A 97 -15.23 -57.15 0.05
CA PRO A 97 -15.61 -56.30 1.19
C PRO A 97 -14.78 -56.66 2.43
N VAL A 98 -14.23 -55.66 3.11
CA VAL A 98 -13.46 -55.90 4.34
C VAL A 98 -14.40 -56.02 5.53
N PRO A 99 -14.46 -57.17 6.23
CA PRO A 99 -15.36 -57.34 7.36
C PRO A 99 -14.90 -56.49 8.54
N LYS A 100 -15.86 -55.93 9.26
CA LYS A 100 -15.62 -55.23 10.53
C LYS A 100 -15.36 -56.25 11.63
N VAL A 101 -14.36 -56.00 12.47
CA VAL A 101 -14.11 -56.81 13.68
C VAL A 101 -15.23 -56.54 14.69
N ALA A 102 -15.82 -57.61 15.24
CA ALA A 102 -16.87 -57.48 16.24
C ALA A 102 -16.35 -56.74 17.49
N GLU A 103 -17.19 -55.92 18.12
CA GLU A 103 -16.90 -55.18 19.36
C GLU A 103 -15.80 -54.10 19.26
N GLU A 104 -15.10 -53.97 18.13
CA GLU A 104 -14.13 -52.89 17.88
C GLU A 104 -14.69 -51.82 16.93
N ARG A 105 -14.65 -50.55 17.37
CA ARG A 105 -15.38 -49.45 16.71
C ARG A 105 -14.95 -49.20 15.26
N ASN A 106 -13.64 -49.23 14.97
CA ASN A 106 -13.05 -48.81 13.69
C ASN A 106 -12.10 -49.86 13.10
N ARG A 107 -12.23 -51.12 13.53
CA ARG A 107 -11.29 -52.19 13.20
C ARG A 107 -11.86 -53.14 12.15
N TYR A 108 -11.00 -53.58 11.24
CA TYR A 108 -11.38 -54.38 10.09
C TYR A 108 -10.42 -55.56 9.89
N GLU A 109 -10.96 -56.71 9.49
CA GLU A 109 -10.22 -57.95 9.25
C GLU A 109 -9.58 -57.95 7.86
N ALA A 110 -8.31 -57.53 7.76
CA ALA A 110 -7.61 -57.46 6.49
C ALA A 110 -6.78 -58.70 6.15
N LEU A 111 -6.33 -59.47 7.14
CA LEU A 111 -5.36 -60.56 6.93
C LEU A 111 -5.82 -61.61 5.89
N PRO A 112 -7.06 -62.12 5.91
CA PRO A 112 -7.49 -63.16 4.96
C PRO A 112 -7.53 -62.68 3.50
N LEU A 113 -7.57 -61.37 3.29
CA LEU A 113 -7.72 -60.74 1.98
C LEU A 113 -6.38 -60.28 1.39
N LEU A 114 -5.33 -60.20 2.22
CA LEU A 114 -4.00 -59.75 1.80
C LEU A 114 -3.17 -60.90 1.20
N ARG A 115 -2.30 -60.57 0.25
CA ARG A 115 -1.38 -61.52 -0.39
C ARG A 115 0.01 -60.94 -0.57
N ALA A 116 1.01 -61.81 -0.77
CA ALA A 116 2.30 -61.37 -1.31
C ALA A 116 2.11 -60.80 -2.72
N GLY A 117 2.87 -59.77 -3.08
CA GLY A 117 2.72 -59.02 -4.34
C GLY A 117 1.72 -57.87 -4.24
N GLU A 118 1.06 -57.55 -5.35
CA GLU A 118 0.17 -56.40 -5.46
C GLU A 118 -1.17 -56.61 -4.72
N ASN A 119 -1.54 -55.61 -3.94
CA ASN A 119 -2.82 -55.48 -3.25
C ASN A 119 -3.46 -54.14 -3.57
N LEU A 120 -4.79 -54.08 -3.54
CA LEU A 120 -5.58 -52.87 -3.71
C LEU A 120 -6.41 -52.63 -2.46
N LEU A 121 -6.33 -51.43 -1.90
CA LEU A 121 -7.28 -50.94 -0.91
C LEU A 121 -8.18 -49.89 -1.56
N ALA A 122 -9.49 -50.07 -1.44
CA ALA A 122 -10.50 -49.21 -2.04
C ALA A 122 -11.58 -48.85 -1.02
N VAL A 123 -12.07 -47.61 -1.05
CA VAL A 123 -13.08 -47.11 -0.12
C VAL A 123 -14.06 -46.23 -0.88
N ARG A 124 -15.36 -46.38 -0.64
CA ARG A 124 -16.36 -45.38 -1.06
C ARG A 124 -16.97 -44.73 0.18
N VAL A 125 -17.13 -43.41 0.15
CA VAL A 125 -17.60 -42.61 1.29
C VAL A 125 -18.72 -41.70 0.82
N GLN A 126 -19.81 -41.61 1.59
CA GLN A 126 -20.92 -40.70 1.36
C GLN A 126 -21.02 -39.73 2.54
N ASN A 127 -20.72 -38.46 2.29
CA ASN A 127 -20.82 -37.38 3.29
C ASN A 127 -22.22 -36.75 3.22
N VAL A 128 -22.98 -36.75 4.32
CA VAL A 128 -24.36 -36.24 4.43
C VAL A 128 -24.36 -34.73 4.70
N THR A 129 -23.53 -34.26 5.64
CA THR A 129 -23.42 -32.83 5.98
C THR A 129 -22.07 -32.51 6.61
N GLY A 130 -21.69 -31.22 6.66
CA GLY A 130 -20.42 -30.81 7.27
C GLY A 130 -19.16 -31.21 6.48
N PRO A 131 -17.97 -31.15 7.09
CA PRO A 131 -16.71 -31.54 6.45
C PRO A 131 -16.72 -33.05 6.15
N GLY A 132 -16.40 -33.48 4.92
CA GLY A 132 -16.30 -34.90 4.57
C GLY A 132 -14.85 -35.40 4.58
N GLY A 133 -14.62 -36.65 4.96
CA GLY A 133 -13.27 -37.21 5.02
C GLY A 133 -13.22 -38.75 5.16
N VAL A 134 -12.09 -39.34 4.78
CA VAL A 134 -11.68 -40.71 5.13
C VAL A 134 -10.22 -40.76 5.56
N ILE A 135 -9.94 -41.54 6.60
CA ILE A 135 -8.59 -41.84 7.09
C ILE A 135 -8.46 -43.34 7.39
N ALA A 136 -7.33 -43.94 7.02
CA ALA A 136 -7.08 -45.34 7.28
C ALA A 136 -5.60 -45.64 7.52
N ALA A 137 -5.34 -46.67 8.32
CA ALA A 137 -4.02 -47.23 8.55
C ALA A 137 -4.10 -48.76 8.56
N LEU A 138 -3.34 -49.39 7.66
CA LEU A 138 -3.15 -50.82 7.57
C LEU A 138 -1.70 -51.16 7.93
N GLU A 139 -1.50 -51.89 9.02
CA GLU A 139 -0.21 -52.43 9.42
C GLU A 139 -0.20 -53.94 9.18
N VAL A 140 0.83 -54.42 8.47
CA VAL A 140 0.96 -55.82 8.05
C VAL A 140 2.30 -56.34 8.53
N THR A 141 2.28 -57.35 9.39
CA THR A 141 3.49 -58.10 9.76
C THR A 141 3.74 -59.15 8.70
N LEU A 142 4.94 -59.14 8.12
CA LEU A 142 5.40 -60.07 7.11
C LEU A 142 6.06 -61.30 7.75
N ALA A 143 6.23 -62.38 6.97
CA ALA A 143 6.88 -63.60 7.43
C ALA A 143 8.28 -63.39 8.04
N SER A 144 9.05 -62.40 7.55
CA SER A 144 10.35 -62.00 8.12
C SER A 144 10.28 -61.27 9.46
N GLY A 145 9.09 -60.95 9.97
CA GLY A 145 8.87 -60.10 11.15
C GLY A 145 8.93 -58.60 10.87
N LYS A 146 9.18 -58.18 9.62
CA LYS A 146 9.09 -56.77 9.21
C LYS A 146 7.63 -56.31 9.16
N VAL A 147 7.38 -55.05 9.53
CA VAL A 147 6.05 -54.44 9.45
C VAL A 147 5.98 -53.51 8.24
N ALA A 148 5.07 -53.79 7.31
CA ALA A 148 4.69 -52.88 6.23
C ALA A 148 3.47 -52.06 6.67
N ARG A 149 3.51 -50.74 6.47
CA ARG A 149 2.41 -49.84 6.86
C ARG A 149 1.91 -49.06 5.64
N VAL A 150 0.60 -49.12 5.42
CA VAL A 150 -0.11 -48.42 4.34
C VAL A 150 -1.09 -47.45 4.99
N VAL A 151 -1.00 -46.17 4.66
CA VAL A 151 -1.89 -45.14 5.19
C VAL A 151 -2.60 -44.38 4.07
N THR A 152 -3.66 -43.67 4.45
CA THR A 152 -4.24 -42.58 3.66
C THR A 152 -3.28 -41.40 3.59
N ASP A 153 -2.91 -41.01 2.37
CA ASP A 153 -1.97 -39.92 2.04
C ASP A 153 -2.22 -39.41 0.60
N ALA A 154 -1.49 -38.40 0.14
CA ALA A 154 -1.62 -37.83 -1.20
C ALA A 154 -1.36 -38.82 -2.36
N SER A 155 -0.88 -40.05 -2.08
CA SER A 155 -0.66 -41.07 -3.11
C SER A 155 -1.96 -41.78 -3.53
N TRP A 156 -3.08 -41.53 -2.87
CA TRP A 156 -4.38 -42.12 -3.21
C TRP A 156 -4.99 -41.46 -4.45
N ARG A 157 -5.71 -42.26 -5.25
CA ARG A 157 -6.51 -41.80 -6.39
C ARG A 157 -7.97 -41.67 -5.97
N VAL A 158 -8.64 -40.61 -6.43
CA VAL A 158 -10.03 -40.31 -6.09
C VAL A 158 -10.89 -39.94 -7.30
N SER A 159 -12.17 -40.29 -7.23
CA SER A 159 -13.17 -40.02 -8.28
C SER A 159 -14.54 -39.70 -7.68
N ARG A 160 -15.34 -38.96 -8.46
CA ARG A 160 -16.78 -38.74 -8.20
C ARG A 160 -17.63 -39.96 -8.57
N GLU A 161 -17.10 -40.84 -9.43
CA GLU A 161 -17.80 -42.00 -9.97
C GLU A 161 -17.01 -43.29 -9.72
N GLY A 162 -17.74 -44.38 -9.44
CA GLY A 162 -17.21 -45.72 -9.22
C GLY A 162 -17.73 -46.69 -10.28
N PRO A 163 -17.14 -46.72 -11.49
CA PRO A 163 -17.53 -47.64 -12.55
C PRO A 163 -17.30 -49.10 -12.15
N GLU A 164 -17.99 -50.05 -12.78
CA GLU A 164 -17.86 -51.47 -12.44
C GLU A 164 -16.40 -51.94 -12.43
N GLY A 165 -16.00 -52.65 -11.37
CA GLY A 165 -14.62 -53.13 -11.20
C GLY A 165 -13.62 -52.12 -10.63
N TRP A 166 -14.02 -50.87 -10.33
CA TRP A 166 -13.14 -49.84 -9.75
C TRP A 166 -12.41 -50.26 -8.46
N ASN A 167 -12.98 -51.22 -7.72
CA ASN A 167 -12.46 -51.75 -6.47
C ASN A 167 -11.61 -53.02 -6.64
N ARG A 168 -11.30 -53.46 -7.88
CA ARG A 168 -10.49 -54.64 -8.20
C ARG A 168 -9.12 -54.27 -8.78
N ASN A 169 -8.12 -55.13 -8.57
CA ASN A 169 -6.80 -54.99 -9.20
C ASN A 169 -6.92 -54.99 -10.73
N GLY A 170 -6.02 -54.26 -11.40
CA GLY A 170 -6.00 -54.17 -12.87
C GLY A 170 -6.95 -53.14 -13.48
N PHE A 171 -7.77 -52.43 -12.70
CA PHE A 171 -8.54 -51.28 -13.18
C PHE A 171 -7.62 -50.08 -13.45
N ASP A 172 -7.76 -49.47 -14.63
CA ASP A 172 -7.05 -48.28 -15.06
C ASP A 172 -7.62 -47.01 -14.39
N ASP A 173 -6.90 -46.48 -13.41
CA ASP A 173 -7.25 -45.26 -12.68
C ASP A 173 -6.48 -44.02 -13.19
N SER A 174 -5.90 -44.07 -14.40
CA SER A 174 -5.12 -42.95 -14.96
C SER A 174 -5.93 -41.66 -15.12
N ALA A 175 -7.25 -41.76 -15.25
CA ALA A 175 -8.17 -40.61 -15.30
C ALA A 175 -8.58 -40.06 -13.92
N TRP A 176 -8.24 -40.75 -12.82
CA TRP A 176 -8.60 -40.33 -11.46
C TRP A 176 -7.60 -39.30 -10.95
N VAL A 177 -8.08 -38.30 -10.21
CA VAL A 177 -7.24 -37.24 -9.65
C VAL A 177 -6.58 -37.69 -8.35
N ALA A 178 -5.52 -37.00 -7.92
CA ALA A 178 -4.93 -37.23 -6.59
C ALA A 178 -5.89 -36.81 -5.48
N ALA A 179 -5.88 -37.53 -4.36
CA ALA A 179 -6.63 -37.16 -3.17
C ALA A 179 -6.16 -35.81 -2.62
N ARG A 180 -7.10 -34.99 -2.12
CA ARG A 180 -6.78 -33.80 -1.34
C ARG A 180 -6.61 -34.20 0.12
N GLU A 181 -5.42 -33.97 0.68
CA GLU A 181 -5.19 -34.08 2.13
C GLU A 181 -5.89 -32.92 2.85
N ILE A 182 -6.66 -33.23 3.90
CA ILE A 182 -7.43 -32.27 4.69
C ILE A 182 -6.76 -32.01 6.04
N GLY A 183 -6.11 -33.02 6.63
CA GLY A 183 -5.34 -32.92 7.87
C GLY A 183 -4.95 -34.29 8.42
N ASP A 184 -4.43 -34.33 9.65
CA ASP A 184 -3.92 -35.54 10.30
C ASP A 184 -4.93 -36.22 11.24
N ALA A 185 -4.56 -37.36 11.83
CA ALA A 185 -5.43 -38.16 12.69
C ALA A 185 -6.01 -37.42 13.90
N PHE A 186 -5.40 -36.30 14.32
CA PHE A 186 -5.80 -35.53 15.49
C PHE A 186 -6.57 -34.24 15.13
N MET A 187 -6.93 -34.03 13.86
CA MET A 187 -7.61 -32.82 13.43
C MET A 187 -9.08 -32.74 13.88
N SER A 188 -9.55 -31.52 14.15
CA SER A 188 -10.98 -31.22 14.31
C SER A 188 -11.70 -31.17 12.95
N PRO A 189 -13.01 -31.52 12.87
CA PRO A 189 -13.87 -31.86 13.99
C PRO A 189 -13.75 -33.31 14.47
N TRP A 190 -13.24 -34.22 13.65
CA TRP A 190 -13.33 -35.68 13.89
C TRP A 190 -12.66 -36.14 15.19
N TYR A 191 -11.49 -35.60 15.53
CA TYR A 191 -10.83 -35.91 16.80
C TYR A 191 -11.66 -35.40 18.00
N ALA A 192 -12.19 -34.18 17.93
CA ALA A 192 -13.00 -33.60 19.00
C ALA A 192 -14.36 -34.31 19.19
N LEU A 193 -14.93 -34.84 18.11
CA LEU A 193 -16.15 -35.64 18.13
C LEU A 193 -15.91 -37.11 18.50
N GLY A 194 -14.66 -37.48 18.79
CA GLY A 194 -14.29 -38.83 19.21
C GLY A 194 -14.56 -39.87 18.13
N TYR A 195 -14.26 -39.59 16.86
CA TYR A 195 -14.42 -40.55 15.77
C TYR A 195 -13.42 -41.72 15.85
N GLY A 196 -12.40 -41.63 16.71
CA GLY A 196 -11.40 -42.70 16.92
C GLY A 196 -10.34 -42.77 15.82
N ALA A 197 -10.07 -41.66 15.12
CA ALA A 197 -9.08 -41.58 14.05
C ALA A 197 -7.64 -41.62 14.57
N GLU A 198 -7.41 -41.27 15.85
CA GLU A 198 -6.12 -41.38 16.54
C GLU A 198 -5.59 -42.82 16.61
N ALA A 199 -6.45 -43.82 16.41
CA ALA A 199 -6.05 -45.21 16.25
C ALA A 199 -5.29 -45.47 14.94
N CYS A 200 -5.37 -44.56 13.95
CA CYS A 200 -4.56 -44.60 12.72
C CYS A 200 -3.13 -44.05 12.93
N ALA A 201 -2.83 -43.47 14.10
CA ALA A 201 -1.46 -43.09 14.48
C ALA A 201 -0.71 -44.28 15.12
N THR A 202 0.63 -44.29 15.02
CA THR A 202 1.50 -45.20 15.78
C THR A 202 1.43 -44.89 17.28
N PRO A 203 1.80 -45.85 18.16
CA PRO A 203 2.07 -45.56 19.56
C PRO A 203 3.08 -44.44 19.77
N ALA A 204 4.15 -44.38 18.95
CA ALA A 204 5.18 -43.35 19.03
C ALA A 204 4.64 -41.95 18.68
N GLU A 205 3.80 -41.84 17.64
CA GLU A 205 3.12 -40.58 17.26
C GLU A 205 2.18 -40.10 18.37
N ARG A 206 1.40 -41.01 18.99
CA ARG A 206 0.54 -40.68 20.14
C ARG A 206 1.34 -40.24 21.36
N GLN A 207 2.41 -40.97 21.72
CA GLN A 207 3.26 -40.62 22.85
C GLN A 207 3.96 -39.26 22.65
N ALA A 208 4.52 -39.01 21.45
CA ALA A 208 5.14 -37.73 21.14
C ALA A 208 4.15 -36.56 21.25
N ARG A 209 2.89 -36.78 20.87
CA ARG A 209 1.81 -35.81 21.05
C ARG A 209 1.49 -35.57 22.53
N GLU A 210 1.33 -36.63 23.33
CA GLU A 210 1.07 -36.52 24.78
C GLU A 210 2.19 -35.79 25.53
N GLU A 211 3.45 -36.14 25.24
CA GLU A 211 4.62 -35.47 25.82
C GLU A 211 4.68 -33.99 25.44
N ARG A 212 4.29 -33.64 24.21
CA ARG A 212 4.19 -32.25 23.76
C ARG A 212 3.10 -31.48 24.52
N ILE A 213 1.90 -32.05 24.65
CA ILE A 213 0.79 -31.45 25.40
C ILE A 213 1.20 -31.18 26.85
N LEU A 214 1.79 -32.18 27.52
CA LEU A 214 2.24 -32.03 28.91
C LEU A 214 3.28 -30.91 29.05
N ARG A 215 4.20 -30.80 28.08
CA ARG A 215 5.19 -29.71 28.06
C ARG A 215 4.54 -28.36 27.89
N GLU A 216 3.62 -28.22 26.93
CA GLU A 216 2.88 -26.97 26.70
C GLU A 216 2.07 -26.55 27.94
N GLU A 217 1.43 -27.50 28.63
CA GLU A 217 0.73 -27.24 29.90
C GLU A 217 1.68 -26.75 31.00
N GLN A 218 2.88 -27.33 31.10
CA GLN A 218 3.89 -26.90 32.07
C GLN A 218 4.44 -25.50 31.76
N GLU A 219 4.77 -25.24 30.49
CA GLU A 219 5.22 -23.93 30.01
C GLU A 219 4.15 -22.85 30.27
N GLU A 220 2.90 -23.19 30.00
CA GLU A 220 1.76 -22.32 30.26
C GLU A 220 1.59 -21.99 31.74
N LYS A 221 1.66 -23.00 32.61
CA LYS A 221 1.58 -22.80 34.06
C LYS A 221 2.73 -21.93 34.57
N ALA A 222 3.94 -22.11 34.03
CA ALA A 222 5.10 -21.30 34.38
C ALA A 222 4.94 -19.84 33.91
N ALA A 223 4.48 -19.62 32.67
CA ALA A 223 4.22 -18.30 32.13
C ALA A 223 3.16 -17.54 32.94
N LEU A 224 2.06 -18.20 33.31
CA LEU A 224 1.02 -17.61 34.16
C LEU A 224 1.55 -17.20 35.53
N ALA A 225 2.28 -18.09 36.21
CA ALA A 225 2.87 -17.79 37.52
C ALA A 225 3.87 -16.63 37.46
N PHE A 226 4.59 -16.48 36.35
CA PHE A 226 5.46 -15.33 36.11
C PHE A 226 4.67 -14.03 35.89
N LEU A 227 3.61 -14.07 35.08
CA LEU A 227 2.76 -12.90 34.79
C LEU A 227 2.03 -12.39 36.03
N GLU A 228 1.53 -13.29 36.89
CA GLU A 228 0.87 -12.91 38.15
C GLU A 228 1.79 -12.12 39.09
N LYS A 229 3.09 -12.41 39.07
CA LYS A 229 4.12 -11.73 39.87
C LYS A 229 4.69 -10.49 39.20
N THR A 230 4.53 -10.35 37.89
CA THR A 230 5.09 -9.23 37.14
C THR A 230 4.25 -7.96 37.37
N PRO A 231 4.87 -6.80 37.68
CA PRO A 231 4.17 -5.51 37.63
C PRO A 231 3.54 -5.23 36.27
N ARG A 232 2.48 -4.41 36.27
CA ARG A 232 1.83 -3.97 35.04
C ARG A 232 2.77 -3.03 34.28
N SER A 233 2.92 -3.28 32.98
CA SER A 233 3.88 -2.58 32.14
C SER A 233 3.44 -1.11 31.94
N ARG A 234 4.41 -0.23 31.75
CA ARG A 234 4.19 1.18 31.41
C ARG A 234 5.06 1.54 30.22
N ALA A 235 4.52 2.35 29.31
CA ALA A 235 5.30 2.89 28.21
C ALA A 235 5.03 4.39 27.98
N LYS A 236 6.05 5.07 27.47
CA LYS A 236 5.97 6.44 26.95
C LYS A 236 6.87 6.60 25.73
N VAL A 237 6.50 7.51 24.83
CA VAL A 237 7.38 7.93 23.72
C VAL A 237 8.34 8.98 24.25
N ALA A 238 9.62 8.88 23.87
CA ALA A 238 10.62 9.90 24.12
C ALA A 238 11.49 10.11 22.87
N TYR A 239 12.18 11.24 22.82
CA TYR A 239 13.18 11.53 21.79
C TYR A 239 14.54 11.75 22.44
N GLN A 240 15.56 11.06 21.92
CA GLN A 240 16.94 11.18 22.38
C GLN A 240 17.83 11.47 21.17
N ARG A 241 18.53 12.62 21.20
CA ARG A 241 19.45 13.04 20.11
C ARG A 241 18.83 12.97 18.70
N GLY A 242 17.53 13.25 18.58
CA GLY A 242 16.79 13.20 17.31
C GLY A 242 16.13 11.85 17.00
N TRP A 243 16.38 10.80 17.76
CA TRP A 243 15.80 9.46 17.57
C TRP A 243 14.57 9.23 18.45
N PRO A 244 13.50 8.61 17.92
CA PRO A 244 12.44 8.11 18.77
C PRO A 244 12.91 6.89 19.57
N VAL A 245 12.54 6.83 20.85
CA VAL A 245 12.69 5.65 21.70
C VAL A 245 11.39 5.39 22.44
N LEU A 246 11.10 4.12 22.69
CA LEU A 246 10.05 3.73 23.63
C LEU A 246 10.71 3.46 24.97
N GLU A 247 10.34 4.21 26.00
CA GLU A 247 10.71 3.86 27.37
C GLU A 247 9.66 2.88 27.89
N VAL A 248 10.01 1.60 27.99
CA VAL A 248 9.14 0.53 28.51
C VAL A 248 9.72 0.02 29.82
N ASP A 249 8.93 0.12 30.89
CA ASP A 249 9.32 -0.33 32.25
C ASP A 249 10.67 0.27 32.71
N GLY A 250 10.94 1.52 32.33
CA GLY A 250 12.18 2.25 32.67
C GLY A 250 13.39 1.88 31.79
N ARG A 251 13.19 1.16 30.69
CA ARG A 251 14.25 0.81 29.73
C ARG A 251 13.93 1.38 28.35
N ASP A 252 14.95 1.96 27.72
CA ASP A 252 14.83 2.43 26.34
C ASP A 252 14.93 1.25 25.36
N VAL A 253 13.88 1.06 24.56
CA VAL A 253 13.84 0.07 23.48
C VAL A 253 13.60 0.77 22.14
N PRO A 254 14.25 0.30 21.05
CA PRO A 254 13.95 0.81 19.72
C PRO A 254 12.49 0.45 19.36
N PRO A 255 11.73 1.37 18.73
CA PRO A 255 10.34 1.13 18.31
C PRO A 255 10.26 0.22 17.07
N VAL A 256 10.73 -1.02 17.19
CA VAL A 256 10.65 -2.06 16.16
C VAL A 256 9.73 -3.16 16.66
N LEU A 257 8.60 -3.37 15.98
CA LEU A 257 7.58 -4.34 16.37
C LEU A 257 7.35 -5.40 15.29
N TYR A 258 6.74 -6.51 15.69
CA TYR A 258 6.13 -7.48 14.78
C TYR A 258 4.61 -7.35 14.81
N SER A 259 3.96 -7.33 13.64
CA SER A 259 2.50 -7.18 13.53
C SER A 259 1.90 -8.26 12.62
N PRO A 260 1.61 -9.46 13.17
CA PRO A 260 0.95 -10.52 12.41
C PRO A 260 -0.57 -10.28 12.33
N ARG A 261 -1.12 -10.06 11.13
CA ARG A 261 -2.53 -9.68 10.94
C ARG A 261 -3.52 -10.82 11.19
N ASP A 262 -3.16 -12.03 10.79
CA ASP A 262 -3.97 -13.25 10.95
C ASP A 262 -3.24 -14.30 11.80
N LEU A 263 -2.72 -13.84 12.95
CA LEU A 263 -2.06 -14.74 13.89
C LEU A 263 -3.08 -15.64 14.57
N ASP A 264 -3.00 -16.95 14.32
CA ASP A 264 -3.57 -17.95 15.21
C ASP A 264 -2.43 -18.65 15.98
N PRO A 265 -2.10 -18.19 17.21
CA PRO A 265 -1.01 -18.77 17.98
C PRO A 265 -1.33 -20.17 18.52
N ASN A 266 -2.56 -20.69 18.31
CA ASN A 266 -2.90 -22.08 18.61
C ASN A 266 -2.46 -23.05 17.51
N THR A 267 -2.12 -22.54 16.33
CA THR A 267 -1.54 -23.34 15.25
C THR A 267 -0.02 -23.41 15.40
N PRO A 268 0.63 -24.53 15.00
CA PRO A 268 2.09 -24.61 14.98
C PRO A 268 2.74 -23.50 14.14
N GLN A 269 2.08 -23.07 13.06
CA GLN A 269 2.50 -21.99 12.18
C GLN A 269 2.47 -20.64 12.90
N GLY A 270 1.36 -20.28 13.54
CA GLY A 270 1.26 -19.01 14.29
C GLY A 270 2.24 -18.97 15.45
N ALA A 271 2.40 -20.08 16.20
CA ALA A 271 3.42 -20.18 17.23
C ALA A 271 4.85 -20.09 16.66
N ALA A 272 5.11 -20.61 15.45
CA ALA A 272 6.39 -20.46 14.77
C ALA A 272 6.70 -19.00 14.41
N LEU A 273 5.72 -18.24 13.91
CA LEU A 273 5.90 -16.82 13.59
C LEU A 273 6.32 -16.00 14.83
N VAL A 274 5.66 -16.24 15.97
CA VAL A 274 6.03 -15.58 17.23
C VAL A 274 7.45 -15.97 17.66
N ARG A 275 7.82 -17.26 17.56
CA ARG A 275 9.18 -17.74 17.87
C ARG A 275 10.24 -17.10 16.98
N GLN A 276 10.00 -17.00 15.68
CA GLN A 276 10.96 -16.44 14.73
C GLN A 276 11.32 -14.99 15.06
N PHE A 277 10.32 -14.17 15.37
CA PHE A 277 10.55 -12.77 15.73
C PHE A 277 11.13 -12.61 17.14
N ARG A 278 10.71 -13.45 18.10
CA ARG A 278 11.35 -13.54 19.43
C ARG A 278 12.84 -13.86 19.30
N ASP A 279 13.18 -14.86 18.49
CA ASP A 279 14.56 -15.33 18.29
C ASP A 279 15.39 -14.31 17.50
N ALA A 280 14.74 -13.44 16.69
CA ALA A 280 15.34 -12.25 16.08
C ALA A 280 15.42 -11.04 17.04
N GLY A 281 15.13 -11.23 18.34
CA GLY A 281 15.21 -10.20 19.38
C GLY A 281 14.10 -9.16 19.37
N ILE A 282 12.99 -9.42 18.66
CA ILE A 282 11.82 -8.54 18.59
C ILE A 282 10.78 -9.04 19.59
N HIS A 283 10.65 -8.32 20.70
CA HIS A 283 9.70 -8.61 21.78
C HIS A 283 8.55 -7.59 21.86
N LEU A 284 8.47 -6.65 20.92
CA LEU A 284 7.34 -5.74 20.81
C LEU A 284 6.40 -6.27 19.73
N TYR A 285 5.13 -6.46 20.08
CA TYR A 285 4.12 -6.97 19.17
C TYR A 285 2.97 -6.00 19.04
N HIS A 286 2.47 -5.85 17.83
CA HIS A 286 1.17 -5.27 17.60
C HIS A 286 0.20 -6.37 17.15
N VAL A 287 -0.90 -6.52 17.87
CA VAL A 287 -1.94 -7.50 17.56
C VAL A 287 -3.30 -6.85 17.61
N VAL A 288 -4.22 -7.33 16.78
CA VAL A 288 -5.54 -6.73 16.62
C VAL A 288 -6.60 -7.59 17.31
N ALA A 289 -7.40 -6.95 18.15
CA ALA A 289 -8.52 -7.52 18.87
C ALA A 289 -9.82 -6.87 18.39
N ARG A 290 -10.81 -7.73 18.09
CA ARG A 290 -12.10 -7.34 17.51
C ARG A 290 -13.17 -7.21 18.57
N LEU A 291 -13.75 -6.01 18.74
CA LEU A 291 -14.78 -5.78 19.75
C LEU A 291 -16.10 -6.47 19.39
N ASP A 292 -16.48 -6.46 18.12
CA ASP A 292 -17.66 -7.17 17.60
C ASP A 292 -17.61 -8.69 17.84
N ALA A 293 -16.41 -9.26 17.97
CA ALA A 293 -16.22 -10.67 18.27
C ALA A 293 -16.50 -11.02 19.74
N VAL A 294 -16.44 -10.06 20.67
CA VAL A 294 -16.58 -10.30 22.12
C VAL A 294 -17.83 -9.65 22.72
N TRP A 295 -18.41 -8.64 22.07
CA TRP A 295 -19.63 -7.97 22.51
C TRP A 295 -20.89 -8.65 21.93
N LYS A 296 -21.42 -9.65 22.67
CA LYS A 296 -22.43 -10.59 22.16
C LYS A 296 -23.85 -10.03 22.17
N ALA A 297 -24.18 -9.23 23.17
CA ALA A 297 -25.48 -8.56 23.33
C ALA A 297 -25.32 -7.34 24.27
N PRO A 298 -26.36 -6.49 24.46
CA PRO A 298 -26.32 -5.41 25.45
C PRO A 298 -25.91 -5.91 26.85
N GLY A 299 -24.77 -5.45 27.36
CA GLY A 299 -24.24 -5.86 28.67
C GLY A 299 -23.64 -7.27 28.73
N GLU A 300 -23.62 -8.03 27.63
CA GLU A 300 -23.09 -9.40 27.57
C GLU A 300 -21.78 -9.46 26.78
N TYR A 301 -20.72 -9.96 27.43
CA TYR A 301 -19.37 -10.00 26.88
C TYR A 301 -18.74 -11.39 27.07
N ASP A 302 -18.04 -11.87 26.04
CA ASP A 302 -17.21 -13.09 26.09
C ASP A 302 -15.80 -12.75 25.59
N PHE A 303 -14.88 -12.56 26.54
CA PHE A 303 -13.48 -12.19 26.27
C PHE A 303 -12.55 -13.39 26.04
N ALA A 304 -13.06 -14.63 26.05
CA ALA A 304 -12.22 -15.83 25.89
C ALA A 304 -11.31 -15.79 24.63
N PRO A 305 -11.77 -15.32 23.44
CA PRO A 305 -10.90 -15.23 22.27
C PRO A 305 -9.71 -14.28 22.45
N TRP A 306 -9.91 -13.14 23.12
CA TRP A 306 -8.83 -12.18 23.39
C TRP A 306 -7.84 -12.73 24.42
N ASP A 307 -8.37 -13.36 25.47
CA ASP A 307 -7.58 -13.95 26.54
C ASP A 307 -6.68 -15.08 26.01
N GLN A 308 -7.23 -15.93 25.14
CA GLN A 308 -6.48 -17.01 24.51
C GLN A 308 -5.37 -16.49 23.59
N LEU A 309 -5.68 -15.50 22.74
CA LEU A 309 -4.69 -14.87 21.85
C LEU A 309 -3.49 -14.33 22.64
N LEU A 310 -3.76 -13.49 23.64
CA LEU A 310 -2.72 -12.82 24.43
C LEU A 310 -1.93 -13.83 25.28
N ARG A 311 -2.61 -14.79 25.91
CA ARG A 311 -1.97 -15.85 26.70
C ARG A 311 -1.04 -16.69 25.84
N LYS A 312 -1.46 -17.12 24.65
CA LYS A 312 -0.64 -17.97 23.77
C LYS A 312 0.60 -17.25 23.24
N ILE A 313 0.49 -15.96 22.88
CA ILE A 313 1.68 -15.16 22.53
C ILE A 313 2.67 -15.14 23.71
N LEU A 314 2.19 -14.90 24.93
CA LEU A 314 3.04 -14.79 26.13
C LEU A 314 3.63 -16.11 26.62
N ILE A 315 3.06 -17.25 26.23
CA ILE A 315 3.66 -18.57 26.46
C ILE A 315 4.87 -18.75 25.54
N VAL A 316 4.72 -18.35 24.28
CA VAL A 316 5.79 -18.45 23.28
C VAL A 316 6.90 -17.42 23.54
N ASP A 317 6.53 -16.19 23.89
CA ASP A 317 7.45 -15.12 24.29
C ASP A 317 7.01 -14.46 25.61
N PRO A 318 7.53 -14.91 26.76
CA PRO A 318 7.25 -14.29 28.06
C PRO A 318 7.74 -12.84 28.20
N GLU A 319 8.68 -12.41 27.36
CA GLU A 319 9.18 -11.03 27.34
C GLU A 319 8.33 -10.09 26.48
N ALA A 320 7.35 -10.62 25.73
CA ALA A 320 6.54 -9.83 24.83
C ALA A 320 5.87 -8.63 25.52
N ARG A 321 5.84 -7.50 24.82
CA ARG A 321 5.07 -6.30 25.15
C ARG A 321 4.11 -6.02 24.03
N ILE A 322 2.85 -5.81 24.38
CA ILE A 322 1.75 -5.78 23.42
C ILE A 322 1.25 -4.35 23.24
N LEU A 323 1.23 -3.90 21.99
CA LEU A 323 0.43 -2.79 21.51
C LEU A 323 -0.87 -3.36 20.93
N LEU A 324 -1.99 -3.20 21.62
CA LEU A 324 -3.24 -3.85 21.24
C LEU A 324 -4.10 -2.94 20.34
N GLY A 325 -4.24 -3.29 19.08
CA GLY A 325 -5.19 -2.64 18.18
C GLY A 325 -6.62 -3.06 18.51
N LEU A 326 -7.50 -2.11 18.84
CA LEU A 326 -8.90 -2.36 19.19
C LEU A 326 -9.79 -1.99 18.02
N ARG A 327 -10.30 -2.96 17.25
CA ARG A 327 -11.31 -2.68 16.22
C ARG A 327 -12.65 -2.39 16.87
N LEU A 328 -13.19 -1.20 16.59
CA LEU A 328 -14.41 -0.66 17.20
C LEU A 328 -15.67 -0.96 16.38
N ASP A 329 -15.62 -1.96 15.51
CA ASP A 329 -16.75 -2.39 14.69
C ASP A 329 -17.96 -2.72 15.59
N ALA A 330 -19.14 -2.20 15.24
CA ALA A 330 -20.36 -2.53 15.95
C ALA A 330 -20.82 -3.94 15.58
N PRO A 331 -21.24 -4.78 16.54
CA PRO A 331 -21.73 -6.12 16.26
C PRO A 331 -23.02 -6.08 15.44
N ARG A 332 -23.33 -7.17 14.73
CA ARG A 332 -24.46 -7.18 13.80
C ARG A 332 -25.80 -6.86 14.44
N TRP A 333 -26.05 -7.35 15.65
CA TRP A 333 -27.29 -7.07 16.39
C TRP A 333 -27.45 -5.57 16.66
N TRP A 334 -26.35 -4.84 16.91
CA TRP A 334 -26.38 -3.40 17.15
C TRP A 334 -26.73 -2.67 15.86
N LEU A 335 -26.08 -3.03 14.74
CA LEU A 335 -26.38 -2.45 13.43
C LEU A 335 -27.84 -2.67 13.04
N ASP A 336 -28.38 -3.89 13.25
CA ASP A 336 -29.78 -4.20 12.91
C ASP A 336 -30.80 -3.43 13.77
N ALA A 337 -30.45 -3.14 15.03
CA ALA A 337 -31.28 -2.38 15.96
C ALA A 337 -31.22 -0.85 15.76
N HIS A 338 -30.15 -0.33 15.13
CA HIS A 338 -29.84 1.11 15.04
C HIS A 338 -29.60 1.59 13.61
N LYS A 339 -30.54 1.27 12.69
CA LYS A 339 -30.40 1.62 11.26
C LYS A 339 -30.38 3.12 10.99
N GLU A 340 -31.01 3.92 11.85
CA GLU A 340 -31.00 5.38 11.82
C GLU A 340 -29.64 6.00 12.16
N GLU A 341 -28.74 5.21 12.75
CA GLU A 341 -27.39 5.59 13.14
C GLU A 341 -26.32 5.16 12.12
N TRP A 342 -26.73 4.56 10.99
CA TRP A 342 -25.80 4.13 9.94
C TRP A 342 -25.22 5.31 9.16
N VAL A 343 -24.07 5.06 8.53
CA VAL A 343 -23.54 5.92 7.47
C VAL A 343 -24.55 5.98 6.32
N GLY A 344 -24.91 7.19 5.90
CA GLY A 344 -25.65 7.42 4.65
C GLY A 344 -24.71 7.77 3.50
N TYR A 345 -25.10 7.44 2.27
CA TYR A 345 -24.31 7.76 1.07
C TYR A 345 -25.12 8.60 0.09
N ALA A 346 -24.48 9.56 -0.57
CA ALA A 346 -25.16 10.40 -1.57
C ALA A 346 -25.44 9.65 -2.88
N THR A 347 -24.84 8.47 -3.07
CA THR A 347 -24.96 7.62 -4.27
C THR A 347 -25.98 6.48 -4.11
N GLY A 348 -26.57 6.29 -2.93
CA GLY A 348 -27.61 5.29 -2.67
C GLY A 348 -27.51 4.68 -1.27
N PRO A 349 -28.33 3.67 -0.93
CA PRO A 349 -28.27 3.01 0.37
C PRO A 349 -26.98 2.19 0.54
N ALA A 350 -26.62 1.93 1.80
CA ALA A 350 -25.60 0.93 2.16
C ALA A 350 -25.99 -0.45 1.61
N GLU A 351 -24.99 -1.22 1.18
CA GLU A 351 -25.19 -2.56 0.63
C GLU A 351 -24.33 -3.60 1.35
N ARG A 352 -24.92 -4.76 1.60
CA ARG A 352 -24.25 -5.85 2.31
C ARG A 352 -23.12 -6.46 1.46
N GLY A 353 -21.98 -6.73 2.10
CA GLY A 353 -20.86 -7.42 1.46
C GLY A 353 -20.05 -6.57 0.49
N GLN A 354 -20.36 -5.27 0.37
CA GLN A 354 -19.50 -4.32 -0.33
C GLN A 354 -18.17 -4.15 0.40
N ASP A 355 -17.14 -3.71 -0.34
CA ASP A 355 -15.90 -3.26 0.27
C ASP A 355 -16.13 -1.98 1.11
N GLN A 356 -15.33 -1.80 2.16
CA GLN A 356 -15.41 -0.64 3.06
C GLN A 356 -15.14 0.70 2.36
N ILE A 357 -14.40 0.71 1.24
CA ILE A 357 -14.21 1.92 0.41
C ILE A 357 -15.48 2.33 -0.35
N ALA A 358 -16.52 1.48 -0.37
CA ALA A 358 -17.80 1.68 -1.03
C ALA A 358 -18.95 1.85 -0.01
N ARG A 359 -20.21 1.74 -0.47
CA ARG A 359 -21.42 1.84 0.35
C ARG A 359 -21.55 0.68 1.34
N PHE A 360 -20.90 0.80 2.51
CA PHE A 360 -20.75 -0.24 3.52
C PHE A 360 -21.74 -0.08 4.69
N GLU A 361 -22.22 -1.19 5.25
CA GLU A 361 -23.09 -1.17 6.43
C GLU A 361 -22.24 -0.94 7.71
N ALA A 362 -22.14 0.31 8.15
CA ALA A 362 -21.44 0.68 9.39
C ALA A 362 -22.16 1.79 10.16
N ALA A 363 -21.87 1.87 11.46
CA ALA A 363 -22.29 2.99 12.28
C ALA A 363 -21.62 4.28 11.79
N SER A 364 -22.40 5.35 11.74
CA SER A 364 -21.89 6.69 11.47
C SER A 364 -20.92 7.11 12.56
N MET A 365 -19.77 7.66 12.20
CA MET A 365 -18.90 8.30 13.19
C MET A 365 -19.60 9.50 13.87
N ALA A 366 -20.65 10.06 13.25
CA ALA A 366 -21.47 11.11 13.85
C ALA A 366 -22.57 10.59 14.81
N SER A 367 -22.68 9.28 14.99
CA SER A 367 -23.67 8.67 15.88
C SER A 367 -23.27 8.81 17.35
N GLU A 368 -23.98 9.66 18.09
CA GLU A 368 -23.83 9.77 19.55
C GLU A 368 -24.21 8.47 20.27
N THR A 369 -25.19 7.71 19.73
CA THR A 369 -25.60 6.41 20.24
C THR A 369 -24.45 5.39 20.14
N TRP A 370 -23.84 5.27 18.96
CA TRP A 370 -22.69 4.39 18.76
C TRP A 370 -21.52 4.79 19.65
N MET A 371 -21.19 6.09 19.71
CA MET A 371 -20.11 6.62 20.54
C MET A 371 -20.29 6.26 22.02
N ARG A 372 -21.53 6.35 22.54
CA ARG A 372 -21.86 5.98 23.92
C ARG A 372 -21.75 4.47 24.14
N ASP A 373 -22.44 3.67 23.32
CA ASP A 373 -22.61 2.24 23.56
C ASP A 373 -21.31 1.47 23.33
N THR A 374 -20.62 1.77 22.22
CA THR A 374 -19.28 1.22 21.93
C THR A 374 -18.26 1.74 22.94
N GLY A 375 -18.38 3.01 23.37
CA GLY A 375 -17.55 3.57 24.42
C GLY A 375 -17.64 2.79 25.73
N GLU A 376 -18.85 2.42 26.16
CA GLU A 376 -19.04 1.59 27.35
C GLU A 376 -18.47 0.17 27.14
N ALA A 377 -18.72 -0.45 25.98
CA ALA A 377 -18.13 -1.75 25.66
C ALA A 377 -16.59 -1.74 25.71
N VAL A 378 -15.95 -0.67 25.21
CA VAL A 378 -14.50 -0.47 25.33
C VAL A 378 -14.08 -0.33 26.79
N ARG A 379 -14.81 0.43 27.62
CA ARG A 379 -14.51 0.54 29.06
C ARG A 379 -14.56 -0.81 29.76
N VAL A 380 -15.61 -1.61 29.52
CA VAL A 380 -15.73 -2.97 30.08
C VAL A 380 -14.54 -3.84 29.63
N ALA A 381 -14.20 -3.82 28.35
CA ALA A 381 -13.10 -4.58 27.79
C ALA A 381 -11.73 -4.19 28.38
N LEU A 382 -11.47 -2.88 28.51
CA LEU A 382 -10.24 -2.38 29.13
C LEU A 382 -10.17 -2.77 30.62
N ARG A 383 -11.27 -2.69 31.37
CA ARG A 383 -11.32 -3.11 32.77
C ARG A 383 -11.05 -4.61 32.93
N HIS A 384 -11.50 -5.44 32.00
CA HIS A 384 -11.16 -6.86 31.95
C HIS A 384 -9.65 -7.07 31.76
N LEU A 385 -9.07 -6.42 30.75
CA LEU A 385 -7.62 -6.47 30.47
C LEU A 385 -6.77 -5.88 31.63
N GLU A 386 -7.32 -4.93 32.39
CA GLU A 386 -6.69 -4.42 33.60
C GLU A 386 -6.75 -5.38 34.81
N ARG A 387 -7.54 -6.45 34.76
CA ARG A 387 -7.65 -7.45 35.83
C ARG A 387 -6.82 -8.71 35.55
N VAL A 388 -6.85 -9.20 34.32
CA VAL A 388 -6.22 -10.48 33.95
C VAL A 388 -4.68 -10.43 33.89
N PRO A 389 -3.96 -11.54 34.14
CA PRO A 389 -2.49 -11.57 34.18
C PRO A 389 -1.81 -11.18 32.87
N TRP A 390 -2.27 -11.67 31.71
CA TRP A 390 -1.70 -11.33 30.40
C TRP A 390 -1.83 -9.85 30.04
N GLY A 391 -2.89 -9.18 30.53
CA GLY A 391 -3.07 -7.74 30.33
C GLY A 391 -1.97 -6.88 30.97
N ARG A 392 -1.20 -7.44 31.91
CA ARG A 392 -0.04 -6.76 32.53
C ARG A 392 1.08 -6.47 31.54
N ARG A 393 1.10 -7.12 30.38
CA ARG A 393 2.10 -6.92 29.31
C ARG A 393 1.66 -5.96 28.21
N ILE A 394 0.43 -5.42 28.30
CA ILE A 394 -0.07 -4.43 27.35
C ILE A 394 0.53 -3.06 27.70
N ILE A 395 1.27 -2.49 26.74
CA ILE A 395 1.94 -1.19 26.85
C ILE A 395 1.17 -0.05 26.17
N GLY A 396 0.21 -0.37 25.33
CA GLY A 396 -0.59 0.61 24.62
C GLY A 396 -1.81 0.01 23.95
N TYR A 397 -2.73 0.89 23.56
CA TYR A 397 -3.91 0.54 22.79
C TYR A 397 -4.03 1.46 21.59
N GLN A 398 -4.51 0.91 20.47
CA GLN A 398 -4.76 1.67 19.25
C GLN A 398 -6.26 1.53 18.90
N PRO A 399 -7.12 2.48 19.30
CA PRO A 399 -8.53 2.44 18.92
C PRO A 399 -8.67 2.66 17.41
N ASN A 400 -9.35 1.74 16.74
CA ASN A 400 -9.31 1.59 15.30
C ASN A 400 -10.74 1.50 14.72
N TYR A 401 -11.07 2.40 13.79
CA TYR A 401 -12.36 2.45 13.12
C TYR A 401 -12.24 3.03 11.71
N GLY A 402 -13.29 2.91 10.90
CA GLY A 402 -13.27 3.37 9.50
C GLY A 402 -12.65 2.35 8.54
N VAL A 403 -12.42 2.78 7.31
CA VAL A 403 -11.97 1.89 6.23
C VAL A 403 -10.62 1.28 6.56
N TYR A 404 -10.58 -0.06 6.54
CA TYR A 404 -9.42 -0.88 6.89
C TYR A 404 -8.80 -0.53 8.24
N CYS A 405 -9.58 0.04 9.17
CA CYS A 405 -9.15 0.57 10.48
C CYS A 405 -8.39 1.90 10.45
N GLU A 406 -8.31 2.57 9.31
CA GLU A 406 -7.42 3.72 9.09
C GLU A 406 -8.07 5.07 9.35
N TRP A 407 -9.20 5.13 10.06
CA TRP A 407 -9.96 6.37 10.35
C TRP A 407 -10.38 7.17 9.10
N HIS A 408 -10.26 6.55 7.92
CA HIS A 408 -10.93 6.98 6.70
C HIS A 408 -12.43 6.69 6.80
N TYR A 409 -13.27 7.60 6.33
CA TYR A 409 -14.71 7.42 6.37
C TYR A 409 -15.16 6.29 5.43
N TYR A 410 -16.11 5.43 5.85
CA TYR A 410 -16.64 4.38 4.96
C TYR A 410 -17.22 4.99 3.69
N GLY A 411 -16.95 4.42 2.51
CA GLY A 411 -17.41 4.93 1.21
C GLY A 411 -16.67 6.18 0.69
N MET A 412 -15.60 6.62 1.35
CA MET A 412 -14.90 7.86 1.00
C MET A 412 -14.36 7.90 -0.43
N ALA A 413 -14.14 6.76 -1.09
CA ALA A 413 -13.53 6.75 -2.41
C ALA A 413 -14.43 7.39 -3.48
N ARG A 414 -15.74 7.08 -3.47
CA ARG A 414 -16.66 7.45 -4.56
C ARG A 414 -18.11 7.74 -4.13
N ASP A 415 -18.49 7.39 -2.91
CA ASP A 415 -19.90 7.33 -2.50
C ASP A 415 -20.38 8.53 -1.67
N MET A 416 -19.48 9.50 -1.44
CA MET A 416 -19.78 10.78 -0.76
C MET A 416 -20.52 10.59 0.57
N PRO A 417 -19.95 9.82 1.51
CA PRO A 417 -20.46 9.73 2.88
C PRO A 417 -20.27 11.07 3.59
N ASP A 418 -20.87 11.34 4.73
CA ASP A 418 -22.02 10.71 5.35
C ASP A 418 -23.26 11.59 5.17
N THR A 419 -24.33 11.06 4.56
CA THR A 419 -25.62 11.74 4.37
C THR A 419 -26.71 11.23 5.31
N GLY A 420 -26.36 10.40 6.29
CA GLY A 420 -27.29 9.73 7.18
C GLY A 420 -27.96 10.67 8.20
N PRO A 421 -28.99 10.17 8.92
CA PRO A 421 -29.69 10.95 9.94
C PRO A 421 -28.77 11.42 11.07
N ALA A 422 -27.85 10.56 11.54
CA ALA A 422 -26.86 10.90 12.56
C ALA A 422 -25.98 12.09 12.14
N MET A 423 -25.39 12.03 10.94
CA MET A 423 -24.58 13.14 10.41
C MET A 423 -25.40 14.41 10.20
N THR A 424 -26.67 14.29 9.79
CA THR A 424 -27.56 15.46 9.64
C THR A 424 -27.80 16.15 10.99
N ARG A 425 -28.06 15.40 12.06
CA ARG A 425 -28.22 15.97 13.42
C ARG A 425 -26.92 16.65 13.87
N ARG A 426 -25.78 16.00 13.70
CA ARG A 426 -24.47 16.56 14.07
C ARG A 426 -24.13 17.82 13.27
N PHE A 427 -24.41 17.83 11.96
CA PHE A 427 -24.16 19.00 11.12
C PHE A 427 -24.99 20.21 11.57
N ARG A 428 -26.27 20.02 11.91
CA ARG A 428 -27.10 21.10 12.46
C ARG A 428 -26.57 21.61 13.79
N ALA A 429 -26.12 20.72 14.68
CA ALA A 429 -25.48 21.12 15.94
C ALA A 429 -24.21 21.94 15.70
N TRP A 430 -23.34 21.46 14.81
CA TRP A 430 -22.11 22.16 14.42
C TRP A 430 -22.37 23.56 13.84
N LEU A 431 -23.42 23.72 13.02
CA LEU A 431 -23.81 25.02 12.48
C LEU A 431 -24.25 26.00 13.59
N ARG A 432 -24.98 25.51 14.60
CA ARG A 432 -25.36 26.32 15.77
C ARG A 432 -24.13 26.75 16.58
N GLU A 433 -23.20 25.82 16.80
CA GLU A 433 -21.93 26.08 17.49
C GLU A 433 -21.09 27.14 16.74
N THR A 434 -21.01 27.01 15.41
CA THR A 434 -20.15 27.83 14.55
C THR A 434 -20.72 29.24 14.33
N TYR A 435 -22.00 29.35 13.95
CA TYR A 435 -22.60 30.63 13.56
C TYR A 435 -23.36 31.33 14.67
N ARG A 436 -23.74 30.61 15.73
CA ARG A 436 -24.48 31.08 16.92
C ARG A 436 -25.90 31.60 16.66
N ASN A 437 -26.18 32.19 15.50
CA ASN A 437 -27.50 32.65 15.08
C ASN A 437 -27.69 32.51 13.55
N GLU A 438 -28.95 32.49 13.11
CA GLU A 438 -29.29 32.29 11.69
C GLU A 438 -28.90 33.47 10.80
N GLY A 439 -28.80 34.69 11.34
CA GLY A 439 -28.34 35.85 10.56
C GLY A 439 -26.92 35.66 10.05
N ALA A 440 -26.01 35.17 10.90
CA ALA A 440 -24.64 34.84 10.51
C ALA A 440 -24.59 33.69 9.50
N LEU A 441 -25.43 32.65 9.67
CA LEU A 441 -25.54 31.54 8.71
C LEU A 441 -26.00 32.04 7.33
N ARG A 442 -27.05 32.87 7.28
CA ARG A 442 -27.61 33.43 6.03
C ARG A 442 -26.57 34.27 5.28
N ILE A 443 -25.79 35.07 6.00
CA ILE A 443 -24.68 35.85 5.44
C ILE A 443 -23.61 34.92 4.86
N ALA A 444 -23.17 33.91 5.64
CA ALA A 444 -22.11 33.01 5.23
C ALA A 444 -22.51 32.14 4.02
N TRP A 445 -23.73 31.63 3.99
CA TRP A 445 -24.23 30.79 2.90
C TRP A 445 -24.79 31.58 1.72
N LYS A 446 -24.88 32.91 1.84
CA LYS A 446 -25.56 33.78 0.86
C LYS A 446 -26.98 33.30 0.52
N ASP A 447 -27.67 32.79 1.53
CA ASP A 447 -29.01 32.25 1.42
C ASP A 447 -29.90 32.92 2.49
N PRO A 448 -30.80 33.84 2.12
CA PRO A 448 -31.67 34.53 3.08
C PRO A 448 -32.68 33.58 3.74
N GLY A 449 -32.94 32.41 3.15
CA GLY A 449 -33.82 31.38 3.68
C GLY A 449 -33.13 30.38 4.61
N ALA A 450 -31.81 30.46 4.80
CA ALA A 450 -31.08 29.49 5.61
C ALA A 450 -31.54 29.50 7.07
N ARG A 451 -31.84 28.30 7.57
CA ARG A 451 -32.23 28.03 8.97
C ARG A 451 -31.49 26.80 9.48
N PHE A 452 -31.20 26.77 10.79
CA PHE A 452 -30.49 25.64 11.39
C PHE A 452 -31.29 24.34 11.29
N GLU A 453 -32.61 24.40 11.51
CA GLU A 453 -33.49 23.21 11.50
C GLU A 453 -33.68 22.61 10.11
N ASP A 454 -33.54 23.41 9.05
CA ASP A 454 -33.75 22.94 7.67
C ASP A 454 -32.44 22.59 6.96
N ALA A 455 -31.29 22.92 7.56
CA ALA A 455 -29.99 22.60 7.01
C ALA A 455 -29.87 21.09 6.75
N ARG A 456 -29.43 20.76 5.54
CA ARG A 456 -29.19 19.38 5.08
C ARG A 456 -27.73 19.22 4.73
N VAL A 457 -27.21 18.01 4.93
CA VAL A 457 -25.92 17.60 4.37
C VAL A 457 -25.96 17.79 2.84
N PRO A 458 -24.93 18.37 2.22
CA PRO A 458 -24.87 18.54 0.76
C PRO A 458 -24.92 17.20 0.03
N GLY A 459 -25.75 17.14 -1.01
CA GLY A 459 -25.88 15.96 -1.88
C GLY A 459 -24.79 15.87 -2.94
N ARG A 460 -24.87 14.84 -3.78
CA ARG A 460 -23.86 14.55 -4.82
C ARG A 460 -23.63 15.73 -5.78
N GLU A 461 -24.70 16.32 -6.28
CA GLU A 461 -24.59 17.43 -7.24
C GLU A 461 -23.89 18.65 -6.64
N GLU A 462 -24.21 19.01 -5.39
CA GLU A 462 -23.58 20.13 -4.68
C GLU A 462 -22.09 19.88 -4.45
N ARG A 463 -21.70 18.66 -4.09
CA ARG A 463 -20.28 18.32 -3.82
C ARG A 463 -19.42 18.25 -5.07
N LEU A 464 -20.00 17.86 -6.21
CA LEU A 464 -19.32 17.82 -7.51
C LEU A 464 -19.06 19.21 -8.10
N ARG A 465 -19.81 20.23 -7.69
CA ARG A 465 -19.62 21.61 -8.16
C ARG A 465 -18.43 22.28 -7.47
N ALA A 466 -17.76 23.16 -8.21
CA ALA A 466 -16.76 24.09 -7.72
C ALA A 466 -16.86 25.39 -8.53
N ALA A 467 -16.97 26.55 -7.86
CA ALA A 467 -17.27 27.82 -8.53
C ALA A 467 -16.16 28.32 -9.46
N ARG A 468 -14.91 27.88 -9.25
CA ARG A 468 -13.72 28.36 -9.97
C ARG A 468 -13.00 27.19 -10.66
N LEU A 469 -13.73 26.47 -11.52
CA LEU A 469 -13.32 25.22 -12.16
C LEU A 469 -13.04 24.12 -11.13
N ILE A 470 -11.86 24.10 -10.53
CA ILE A 470 -11.46 23.11 -9.52
C ILE A 470 -11.42 23.66 -8.10
N PHE A 471 -11.54 24.99 -7.90
CA PHE A 471 -11.56 25.57 -6.55
C PHE A 471 -12.97 25.87 -6.07
N ARG A 472 -13.26 25.49 -4.82
CA ARG A 472 -14.44 25.94 -4.06
C ARG A 472 -14.17 27.30 -3.45
N ASP A 473 -15.03 28.26 -3.73
CA ASP A 473 -14.87 29.64 -3.28
C ASP A 473 -15.53 29.83 -1.89
N PRO A 474 -14.76 30.01 -0.80
CA PRO A 474 -15.32 30.20 0.54
C PRO A 474 -16.12 31.50 0.69
N GLY A 475 -15.85 32.50 -0.15
CA GLY A 475 -16.60 33.74 -0.20
C GLY A 475 -17.83 33.66 -1.12
N GLY A 476 -18.07 32.51 -1.75
CA GLY A 476 -19.16 32.26 -2.69
C GLY A 476 -20.24 31.31 -2.16
N THR A 477 -20.96 30.66 -3.07
CA THR A 477 -22.02 29.68 -2.75
C THR A 477 -21.49 28.32 -2.28
N ASP A 478 -20.19 28.07 -2.44
CA ASP A 478 -19.58 26.78 -2.05
C ASP A 478 -19.38 26.66 -0.53
N ARG A 479 -19.60 27.75 0.23
CA ARG A 479 -19.39 27.80 1.69
C ARG A 479 -20.11 26.67 2.42
N ARG A 480 -21.33 26.33 2.00
CA ARG A 480 -22.13 25.24 2.61
C ARG A 480 -21.46 23.88 2.48
N VAL A 481 -20.80 23.60 1.34
CA VAL A 481 -20.06 22.34 1.12
C VAL A 481 -18.78 22.32 1.96
N ILE A 482 -18.08 23.44 2.02
CA ILE A 482 -16.87 23.61 2.86
C ILE A 482 -17.21 23.40 4.34
N ASP A 483 -18.28 24.02 4.83
CA ASP A 483 -18.76 23.87 6.20
C ASP A 483 -19.11 22.42 6.53
N TYR A 484 -19.75 21.71 5.60
CA TYR A 484 -20.02 20.29 5.77
C TYR A 484 -18.73 19.47 5.92
N TYR A 485 -17.74 19.67 5.05
CA TYR A 485 -16.48 18.94 5.19
C TYR A 485 -15.73 19.27 6.47
N ARG A 486 -15.77 20.54 6.93
CA ARG A 486 -15.22 20.92 8.24
C ARG A 486 -15.91 20.16 9.38
N CYS A 487 -17.24 20.09 9.37
CA CYS A 487 -18.00 19.29 10.33
C CYS A 487 -17.65 17.80 10.22
N HIS A 488 -17.57 17.26 9.01
CA HIS A 488 -17.26 15.85 8.75
C HIS A 488 -15.87 15.47 9.29
N GLN A 489 -14.85 16.27 8.98
CA GLN A 489 -13.49 16.04 9.47
C GLN A 489 -13.37 16.20 10.99
N ARG A 490 -14.12 17.16 11.57
CA ARG A 490 -14.24 17.30 13.03
C ARG A 490 -14.81 16.05 13.68
N VAL A 491 -15.86 15.46 13.11
CA VAL A 491 -16.45 14.20 13.59
C VAL A 491 -15.40 13.09 13.66
N VAL A 492 -14.60 12.89 12.61
CA VAL A 492 -13.54 11.87 12.60
C VAL A 492 -12.54 12.10 13.75
N ALA A 493 -12.03 13.32 13.89
CA ALA A 493 -11.05 13.67 14.93
C ALA A 493 -11.63 13.54 16.35
N ASP A 494 -12.85 14.02 16.59
CA ASP A 494 -13.52 13.96 17.89
C ASP A 494 -13.75 12.51 18.33
N CYS A 495 -14.14 11.63 17.40
CA CYS A 495 -14.33 10.21 17.67
C CYS A 495 -13.01 9.54 18.05
N LEU A 496 -11.95 9.74 17.27
CA LEU A 496 -10.61 9.23 17.58
C LEU A 496 -10.16 9.70 18.99
N LEU A 497 -10.26 11.00 19.26
CA LEU A 497 -9.84 11.57 20.54
C LEU A 497 -10.68 11.06 21.72
N ALA A 498 -11.97 10.82 21.53
CA ALA A 498 -12.84 10.27 22.56
C ALA A 498 -12.43 8.85 22.95
N TYR A 499 -12.13 7.95 22.00
CA TYR A 499 -11.67 6.60 22.34
C TYR A 499 -10.25 6.59 22.92
N CYS A 500 -9.35 7.43 22.41
CA CYS A 500 -8.05 7.63 23.05
C CYS A 500 -8.18 8.12 24.50
N ARG A 501 -9.15 9.00 24.78
CA ARG A 501 -9.47 9.45 26.15
C ARG A 501 -9.92 8.29 27.03
N ILE A 502 -10.84 7.46 26.55
CA ILE A 502 -11.30 6.26 27.28
C ILE A 502 -10.10 5.39 27.68
N VAL A 503 -9.17 5.13 26.76
CA VAL A 503 -7.95 4.38 27.08
C VAL A 503 -7.13 5.06 28.16
N LYS A 504 -6.86 6.37 28.05
CA LYS A 504 -6.08 7.11 29.05
C LYS A 504 -6.72 7.07 30.43
N GLU A 505 -8.03 7.20 30.51
CA GLU A 505 -8.79 7.15 31.76
C GLU A 505 -8.72 5.76 32.40
N GLU A 506 -9.11 4.71 31.67
CA GLU A 506 -9.19 3.34 32.22
C GLU A 506 -7.80 2.77 32.57
N THR A 507 -6.75 3.23 31.89
CA THR A 507 -5.36 2.82 32.15
C THR A 507 -4.60 3.77 33.06
N LYS A 508 -5.25 4.84 33.56
CA LYS A 508 -4.65 5.90 34.39
C LYS A 508 -3.38 6.51 33.77
N GLY A 509 -3.39 6.66 32.45
CA GLY A 509 -2.31 7.25 31.66
C GLY A 509 -1.04 6.40 31.56
N ARG A 510 -1.03 5.13 32.00
CA ARG A 510 0.16 4.26 31.92
C ARG A 510 0.42 3.75 30.49
N ALA A 511 -0.64 3.65 29.69
CA ALA A 511 -0.61 3.01 28.37
C ALA A 511 -0.52 4.07 27.26
N LEU A 512 0.21 3.72 26.20
CA LEU A 512 0.24 4.51 24.97
C LEU A 512 -1.13 4.47 24.26
N THR A 513 -1.43 5.52 23.52
CA THR A 513 -2.57 5.60 22.62
C THR A 513 -2.13 6.08 21.25
N GLY A 514 -2.74 5.53 20.21
CA GLY A 514 -2.45 5.94 18.85
C GLY A 514 -3.49 5.46 17.86
N ALA A 515 -3.25 5.71 16.59
CA ALA A 515 -4.18 5.35 15.51
C ALA A 515 -3.47 5.17 14.18
N TRP A 516 -4.08 4.41 13.26
CA TRP A 516 -3.82 4.61 11.84
C TRP A 516 -4.48 5.93 11.44
N TYR A 517 -3.68 7.00 11.35
CA TYR A 517 -4.15 8.36 11.06
C TYR A 517 -2.98 9.21 10.52
N GLY A 518 -3.28 10.40 9.99
CA GLY A 518 -2.27 11.36 9.52
C GLY A 518 -1.77 11.13 8.09
N TYR A 519 -2.61 10.60 7.22
CA TYR A 519 -2.28 10.34 5.83
C TYR A 519 -2.37 11.66 5.05
N HIS A 520 -1.25 12.04 4.44
CA HIS A 520 -1.13 13.23 3.60
C HIS A 520 -0.58 12.86 2.21
N PHE A 521 0.36 11.92 2.14
CA PHE A 521 0.94 11.46 0.89
C PHE A 521 0.34 10.11 0.43
N GLY A 522 0.34 9.86 -0.88
CA GLY A 522 -0.28 8.68 -1.47
C GLY A 522 -1.82 8.72 -1.40
N MET A 523 -2.42 9.90 -1.23
CA MET A 523 -3.87 10.08 -1.06
C MET A 523 -4.53 10.52 -2.36
N GLY A 524 -5.15 9.58 -3.08
CA GLY A 524 -5.92 9.84 -4.30
C GLY A 524 -7.43 10.03 -4.06
N TYR A 525 -7.81 10.33 -2.82
CA TYR A 525 -9.21 10.36 -2.38
C TYR A 525 -9.75 11.80 -2.29
N PRO A 526 -11.08 11.98 -2.34
CA PRO A 526 -11.71 13.28 -2.06
C PRO A 526 -11.68 13.61 -0.56
N PRO A 527 -12.08 14.84 -0.14
CA PRO A 527 -11.87 15.34 1.23
C PRO A 527 -12.39 14.43 2.35
N GLU A 528 -13.41 13.62 2.12
CA GLU A 528 -13.93 12.65 3.10
C GLU A 528 -12.93 11.56 3.49
N GLY A 529 -11.97 11.25 2.61
CA GLY A 529 -10.91 10.29 2.84
C GLY A 529 -9.62 10.88 3.40
N TRP A 530 -9.55 12.19 3.64
CA TRP A 530 -8.36 12.85 4.18
C TRP A 530 -8.38 12.95 5.70
N HIS A 531 -7.20 13.18 6.28
CA HIS A 531 -7.00 13.46 7.71
C HIS A 531 -6.60 14.92 7.89
N ILE A 532 -7.58 15.81 7.69
CA ILE A 532 -7.30 17.25 7.56
C ILE A 532 -6.90 17.87 8.90
N LEU A 533 -7.46 17.38 10.01
CA LEU A 533 -7.17 17.90 11.36
C LEU A 533 -5.88 17.33 11.99
N LEU A 534 -4.91 16.92 11.16
CA LEU A 534 -3.65 16.34 11.63
C LEU A 534 -2.92 17.25 12.63
N GLY A 535 -2.84 18.57 12.37
CA GLY A 535 -2.18 19.52 13.27
C GLY A 535 -2.75 19.49 14.69
N GLU A 536 -4.07 19.41 14.84
CA GLU A 536 -4.73 19.31 16.14
C GLU A 536 -4.49 17.95 16.82
N ILE A 537 -4.52 16.86 16.04
CA ILE A 537 -4.22 15.51 16.55
C ILE A 537 -2.79 15.44 17.10
N LEU A 538 -1.82 16.09 16.45
CA LEU A 538 -0.45 16.15 16.93
C LEU A 538 -0.29 17.00 18.20
N GLN A 539 -1.12 18.01 18.42
CA GLN A 539 -1.08 18.81 19.65
C GLN A 539 -1.73 18.09 20.84
N SER A 540 -2.61 17.13 20.59
CA SER A 540 -3.36 16.43 21.64
C SER A 540 -2.44 15.59 22.54
N PRO A 541 -2.55 15.69 23.87
CA PRO A 541 -1.85 14.79 24.80
C PRO A 541 -2.48 13.39 24.84
N LEU A 542 -3.63 13.20 24.19
CA LEU A 542 -4.34 11.91 24.13
C LEU A 542 -3.79 10.98 23.05
N VAL A 543 -2.86 11.43 22.21
CA VAL A 543 -2.27 10.63 21.12
C VAL A 543 -0.76 10.63 21.31
N ASP A 544 -0.14 9.47 21.44
CA ASP A 544 1.32 9.33 21.58
C ASP A 544 1.98 8.93 20.26
N PHE A 545 1.28 8.19 19.41
CA PHE A 545 1.81 7.70 18.15
C PHE A 545 0.76 7.65 17.03
N LEU A 546 1.21 7.75 15.79
CA LEU A 546 0.42 7.53 14.59
C LEU A 546 1.10 6.48 13.70
N THR A 547 0.30 5.75 12.93
CA THR A 547 0.80 4.66 12.07
C THR A 547 0.27 4.85 10.64
N SER A 548 1.08 4.51 9.64
CA SER A 548 0.61 4.39 8.26
C SER A 548 1.45 3.38 7.47
N PRO A 549 0.85 2.62 6.53
CA PRO A 549 1.60 1.86 5.53
C PRO A 549 2.33 2.82 4.59
N TYR A 550 3.37 2.34 3.91
CA TYR A 550 3.96 3.12 2.81
C TYR A 550 3.09 3.10 1.55
N GLY A 551 3.37 4.06 0.67
CA GLY A 551 2.69 4.23 -0.61
C GLY A 551 2.57 2.92 -1.39
N TYR A 552 1.39 2.65 -1.95
CA TYR A 552 1.09 1.44 -2.72
C TYR A 552 1.34 1.56 -4.22
N HIS A 553 1.73 2.74 -4.70
CA HIS A 553 2.04 2.96 -6.11
C HIS A 553 3.45 2.44 -6.47
N THR A 554 3.67 2.18 -7.76
CA THR A 554 4.91 1.60 -8.29
C THR A 554 6.16 2.36 -7.87
N GLN A 555 6.11 3.70 -7.89
CA GLN A 555 7.25 4.56 -7.54
C GLN A 555 7.66 4.46 -6.06
N ALA A 556 6.76 4.00 -5.17
CA ALA A 556 7.09 3.78 -3.77
C ALA A 556 7.58 2.34 -3.52
N ARG A 557 6.87 1.33 -4.06
CA ARG A 557 7.10 -0.09 -3.66
C ARG A 557 8.13 -0.84 -4.49
N ALA A 558 8.10 -0.68 -5.81
CA ALA A 558 8.96 -1.46 -6.71
C ALA A 558 10.45 -1.25 -6.38
N MET A 559 11.32 -2.14 -6.83
CA MET A 559 12.76 -1.90 -6.73
C MET A 559 13.15 -0.62 -7.48
N GLY A 560 13.93 0.24 -6.83
CA GLY A 560 14.17 1.63 -7.23
C GLY A 560 13.14 2.65 -6.70
N GLY A 561 12.10 2.17 -6.02
CA GLY A 561 11.10 3.00 -5.38
C GLY A 561 11.58 3.58 -4.04
N ASP A 562 10.96 4.66 -3.59
CA ASP A 562 11.43 5.44 -2.44
C ASP A 562 10.95 4.95 -1.05
N GLY A 563 10.05 3.96 -0.99
CA GLY A 563 9.51 3.50 0.29
C GLY A 563 8.69 4.58 1.01
N GLN A 564 7.96 5.40 0.24
CA GLN A 564 7.23 6.59 0.69
C GLN A 564 6.49 6.47 2.04
N ILE A 565 6.95 7.19 3.07
CA ILE A 565 6.16 7.42 4.30
C ILE A 565 4.97 8.33 3.97
N ARG A 566 3.76 7.96 4.39
CA ARG A 566 2.50 8.62 3.99
C ARG A 566 2.08 9.81 4.88
N THR A 567 2.87 10.16 5.89
CA THR A 567 2.59 11.28 6.81
C THR A 567 3.61 12.42 6.72
N VAL A 568 3.33 13.51 7.44
CA VAL A 568 4.19 14.70 7.55
C VAL A 568 5.17 14.51 8.70
N MET A 569 6.23 13.74 8.43
CA MET A 569 7.08 13.10 9.43
C MET A 569 7.77 14.08 10.39
N GLU A 570 8.34 15.17 9.89
CA GLU A 570 9.06 16.10 10.76
C GLU A 570 8.12 16.88 11.68
N SER A 571 6.87 17.11 11.29
CA SER A 571 5.83 17.59 12.20
C SER A 571 5.53 16.60 13.33
N LEU A 572 5.42 15.30 13.07
CA LEU A 572 5.23 14.32 14.16
C LEU A 572 6.36 14.42 15.20
N ARG A 573 7.61 14.52 14.73
CA ARG A 573 8.79 14.69 15.60
C ARG A 573 8.75 15.98 16.42
N LEU A 574 8.37 17.11 15.82
CA LEU A 574 8.28 18.42 16.50
C LEU A 574 7.23 18.44 17.62
N HIS A 575 6.22 17.57 17.52
CA HIS A 575 5.18 17.39 18.53
C HIS A 575 5.45 16.22 19.48
N GLY A 576 6.64 15.60 19.39
CA GLY A 576 7.03 14.48 20.25
C GLY A 576 6.20 13.21 20.04
N LYS A 577 5.59 13.05 18.86
CA LYS A 577 4.76 11.90 18.50
C LYS A 577 5.58 10.86 17.75
N LEU A 578 5.44 9.60 18.12
CA LEU A 578 6.05 8.50 17.39
C LEU A 578 5.28 8.24 16.09
N HIS A 579 5.96 8.16 14.95
CA HIS A 579 5.41 7.50 13.78
C HIS A 579 5.78 6.00 13.83
N LEU A 580 4.85 5.12 13.51
CA LEU A 580 5.13 3.71 13.23
C LEU A 580 4.97 3.47 11.73
N TYR A 581 6.09 3.20 11.07
CA TYR A 581 6.10 2.85 9.67
C TYR A 581 5.64 1.39 9.51
N GLU A 582 4.48 1.20 8.88
CA GLU A 582 3.95 -0.11 8.57
C GLU A 582 4.65 -0.70 7.33
N ALA A 583 5.62 -1.59 7.56
CA ALA A 583 6.34 -2.32 6.52
C ALA A 583 5.65 -3.64 6.19
N ASP A 584 4.62 -3.54 5.36
CA ASP A 584 3.94 -4.65 4.70
C ASP A 584 4.61 -4.99 3.35
N THR A 585 5.93 -5.13 3.38
CA THR A 585 6.74 -5.43 2.20
C THR A 585 6.44 -6.84 1.70
N ARG A 586 5.96 -6.95 0.46
CA ARG A 586 5.74 -8.24 -0.21
C ARG A 586 7.10 -8.81 -0.60
N THR A 587 7.63 -9.69 0.24
CA THR A 587 8.89 -10.38 0.00
C THR A 587 8.77 -11.39 -1.14
N HIS A 588 9.87 -12.00 -1.55
CA HIS A 588 9.87 -13.12 -2.49
C HIS A 588 9.09 -14.37 -2.01
N LEU A 589 8.68 -14.41 -0.73
CA LEU A 589 7.85 -15.48 -0.17
C LEU A 589 6.36 -15.14 -0.15
N ALA A 590 5.98 -13.87 -0.34
CA ALA A 590 4.59 -13.46 -0.37
C ALA A 590 3.84 -14.15 -1.53
N ASP A 591 2.55 -14.40 -1.34
CA ASP A 591 1.64 -14.95 -2.37
C ASP A 591 0.61 -13.91 -2.83
N ASP A 592 1.04 -12.64 -2.81
CA ASP A 592 0.26 -11.46 -3.19
C ASP A 592 0.69 -10.99 -4.60
N ARG A 593 -0.27 -10.51 -5.39
CA ARG A 593 -0.04 -9.99 -6.76
C ARG A 593 0.31 -8.49 -6.78
N ILE A 594 0.27 -7.80 -5.64
CA ILE A 594 0.59 -6.37 -5.54
C ILE A 594 2.11 -6.19 -5.34
N ILE A 595 2.80 -5.70 -6.39
CA ILE A 595 4.22 -5.26 -6.43
C ILE A 595 5.13 -6.01 -5.42
N GLN A 596 5.48 -7.23 -5.78
CA GLN A 596 6.28 -8.15 -4.97
C GLN A 596 7.77 -8.14 -5.35
N ALA A 597 8.66 -8.29 -4.36
CA ALA A 597 10.08 -8.56 -4.59
C ALA A 597 10.29 -9.93 -5.25
N ARG A 598 11.12 -10.01 -6.28
CA ARG A 598 11.24 -11.20 -7.14
C ARG A 598 12.28 -12.21 -6.68
N SER A 599 13.14 -11.82 -5.76
CA SER A 599 14.21 -12.67 -5.24
C SER A 599 14.53 -12.34 -3.78
N LEU A 600 15.38 -13.17 -3.18
CA LEU A 600 15.93 -12.92 -1.86
C LEU A 600 16.70 -11.59 -1.83
N GLU A 601 17.51 -11.30 -2.85
CA GLU A 601 18.30 -10.07 -2.95
C GLU A 601 17.41 -8.82 -2.99
N GLU A 602 16.35 -8.85 -3.82
CA GLU A 602 15.36 -7.76 -3.85
C GLU A 602 14.64 -7.62 -2.50
N THR A 603 14.37 -8.73 -1.82
CA THR A 603 13.78 -8.72 -0.47
C THR A 603 14.70 -8.05 0.54
N ILE A 604 15.98 -8.42 0.56
CA ILE A 604 16.99 -7.81 1.45
C ILE A 604 17.16 -6.31 1.14
N ALA A 605 17.16 -5.93 -0.14
CA ALA A 605 17.22 -4.53 -0.54
C ALA A 605 15.98 -3.75 -0.10
N ALA A 606 14.78 -4.32 -0.24
CA ALA A 606 13.53 -3.72 0.21
C ALA A 606 13.57 -3.47 1.73
N ILE A 607 13.78 -4.51 2.55
CA ILE A 607 13.72 -4.36 4.01
C ILE A 607 14.78 -3.39 4.54
N ARG A 608 15.96 -3.31 3.90
CA ARG A 608 16.97 -2.28 4.19
C ARG A 608 16.47 -0.88 3.86
N ARG A 609 15.77 -0.72 2.73
CA ARG A 609 15.16 0.56 2.34
C ARG A 609 14.13 0.97 3.38
N GLU A 610 13.19 0.09 3.73
CA GLU A 610 12.12 0.44 4.68
C GLU A 610 12.66 0.74 6.08
N ALA A 611 13.51 -0.13 6.63
CA ALA A 611 14.10 0.10 7.95
C ALA A 611 15.03 1.31 7.98
N GLY A 612 15.82 1.51 6.92
CA GLY A 612 16.69 2.67 6.81
C GLY A 612 15.93 3.98 6.63
N HIS A 613 14.80 3.96 5.90
CA HIS A 613 13.89 5.09 5.78
C HIS A 613 13.28 5.42 7.15
N ALA A 614 12.72 4.42 7.85
CA ALA A 614 12.19 4.60 9.21
C ALA A 614 13.24 5.23 10.13
N LEU A 615 14.43 4.63 10.16
CA LEU A 615 15.53 5.09 10.99
C LEU A 615 15.90 6.53 10.65
N ILE A 616 16.36 6.83 9.43
CA ILE A 616 16.88 8.16 9.06
C ILE A 616 15.89 9.29 9.34
N ARG A 617 14.60 9.05 9.13
CA ARG A 617 13.52 10.04 9.30
C ARG A 617 12.94 10.09 10.73
N GLY A 618 13.48 9.30 11.67
CA GLY A 618 13.05 9.32 13.07
C GLY A 618 11.68 8.70 13.32
N SER A 619 11.35 7.64 12.58
CA SER A 619 10.16 6.80 12.73
C SER A 619 10.52 5.48 13.42
N GLY A 620 9.56 4.87 14.10
CA GLY A 620 9.56 3.43 14.37
C GLY A 620 9.11 2.63 13.16
N LEU A 621 9.11 1.31 13.31
CA LEU A 621 8.81 0.36 12.26
C LEU A 621 8.06 -0.82 12.85
N TRP A 622 7.08 -1.37 12.13
CA TRP A 622 6.69 -2.74 12.38
C TRP A 622 6.72 -3.58 11.11
N TRP A 623 7.11 -4.84 11.26
CA TRP A 623 7.08 -5.82 10.18
C TRP A 623 5.70 -6.45 10.13
N VAL A 624 4.98 -6.23 9.03
CA VAL A 624 3.61 -6.74 8.89
C VAL A 624 3.59 -7.99 8.04
N ASP A 625 3.02 -9.04 8.60
CA ASP A 625 2.76 -10.29 7.92
C ASP A 625 1.25 -10.49 7.83
N PHE A 626 0.73 -10.64 6.61
CA PHE A 626 -0.70 -10.89 6.35
C PHE A 626 -1.09 -12.38 6.48
N GLY A 627 -0.21 -13.22 7.01
CA GLY A 627 -0.60 -14.51 7.58
C GLY A 627 -0.71 -15.69 6.59
N ALA A 628 -1.12 -16.83 7.16
CA ALA A 628 -0.79 -18.18 6.71
C ALA A 628 -1.62 -18.76 5.55
N GLY A 629 -2.15 -17.92 4.65
CA GLY A 629 -3.01 -18.34 3.53
C GLY A 629 -2.45 -19.46 2.63
N ARG A 630 -1.15 -19.79 2.74
CA ARG A 630 -0.49 -20.96 2.14
C ARG A 630 0.69 -21.51 2.98
N ASN A 631 0.57 -21.60 4.30
CA ASN A 631 1.60 -22.19 5.19
C ASN A 631 2.99 -21.48 5.19
N LYS A 632 3.08 -20.16 4.93
CA LYS A 632 4.36 -19.42 4.98
C LYS A 632 4.18 -18.02 5.54
N GLY A 633 5.09 -17.58 6.42
CA GLY A 633 5.23 -16.16 6.77
C GLY A 633 6.00 -15.42 5.68
N TRP A 634 5.66 -14.15 5.44
CA TRP A 634 6.35 -13.34 4.43
C TRP A 634 7.83 -13.14 4.77
N PHE A 635 8.21 -13.24 6.04
CA PHE A 635 9.60 -13.10 6.50
C PHE A 635 10.27 -14.44 6.87
N ASP A 636 9.63 -15.58 6.58
CA ASP A 636 10.08 -16.93 6.97
C ASP A 636 11.26 -17.42 6.11
N HIS A 637 12.39 -16.71 6.19
CA HIS A 637 13.65 -17.06 5.56
C HIS A 637 14.81 -16.70 6.51
N PRO A 638 15.77 -17.61 6.76
CA PRO A 638 16.86 -17.37 7.72
C PRO A 638 17.65 -16.09 7.45
N GLU A 639 17.98 -15.80 6.18
CA GLU A 639 18.71 -14.59 5.82
C GLU A 639 17.87 -13.30 5.97
N VAL A 640 16.56 -13.39 5.79
CA VAL A 640 15.66 -12.25 6.00
C VAL A 640 15.55 -11.93 7.49
N LEU A 641 15.37 -12.96 8.34
CA LEU A 641 15.33 -12.82 9.79
C LEU A 641 16.65 -12.32 10.38
N ALA A 642 17.80 -12.81 9.87
CA ALA A 642 19.12 -12.33 10.28
C ALA A 642 19.33 -10.85 9.93
N GLU A 643 18.84 -10.42 8.76
CA GLU A 643 18.90 -9.02 8.35
C GLU A 643 17.97 -8.15 9.20
N ILE A 644 16.77 -8.63 9.56
CA ILE A 644 15.86 -7.95 10.50
C ILE A 644 16.52 -7.76 11.88
N ASP A 645 17.16 -8.79 12.43
CA ASP A 645 17.89 -8.69 13.71
C ASP A 645 19.04 -7.68 13.62
N ARG A 646 19.80 -7.69 12.52
CA ARG A 646 20.87 -6.71 12.27
C ARG A 646 20.33 -5.28 12.25
N LEU A 647 19.20 -5.04 11.58
CA LEU A 647 18.55 -3.73 11.50
C LEU A 647 17.99 -3.27 12.86
N ARG A 648 17.41 -4.20 13.64
CA ARG A 648 17.00 -3.95 15.03
C ARG A 648 18.19 -3.55 15.91
N ALA A 649 19.29 -4.29 15.83
CA ALA A 649 20.53 -3.99 16.57
C ALA A 649 21.11 -2.63 16.17
N LEU A 650 21.07 -2.30 14.87
CA LEU A 650 21.46 -0.98 14.37
C LEU A 650 20.59 0.13 14.98
N GLY A 651 19.26 -0.05 15.04
CA GLY A 651 18.36 0.90 15.70
C GLY A 651 18.70 1.11 17.18
N ALA A 652 19.03 0.03 17.90
CA ALA A 652 19.46 0.09 19.30
C ALA A 652 20.79 0.83 19.49
N GLN A 653 21.70 0.78 18.50
CA GLN A 653 22.97 1.50 18.51
C GLN A 653 22.81 2.98 18.07
N ALA A 654 21.91 3.24 17.13
CA ALA A 654 21.75 4.54 16.50
C ALA A 654 21.39 5.66 17.49
N LYS A 655 20.69 5.33 18.58
CA LYS A 655 20.35 6.27 19.66
C LYS A 655 21.56 7.00 20.29
N GLU A 656 22.75 6.41 20.18
CA GLU A 656 24.00 7.02 20.66
C GLU A 656 24.54 8.10 19.70
N TRP A 657 24.02 8.15 18.48
CA TRP A 657 24.44 9.07 17.42
C TRP A 657 23.47 10.26 17.31
N ASP A 658 23.88 11.30 16.58
CA ASP A 658 23.03 12.45 16.30
C ASP A 658 22.11 12.13 15.11
N GLY A 659 20.81 12.00 15.36
CA GLY A 659 19.77 11.73 14.36
C GLY A 659 19.08 12.98 13.84
N THR A 660 19.54 14.18 14.19
CA THR A 660 18.91 15.41 13.73
C THR A 660 18.98 15.56 12.20
N SER A 661 17.95 16.21 11.64
CA SER A 661 17.92 16.47 10.19
C SER A 661 19.07 17.38 9.78
N VAL A 662 19.65 17.10 8.62
CA VAL A 662 20.62 17.98 7.93
C VAL A 662 19.99 18.64 6.71
N SER A 663 18.66 18.57 6.58
CA SER A 663 17.97 19.13 5.44
C SER A 663 18.10 20.66 5.40
N GLN A 664 18.19 21.17 4.18
CA GLN A 664 18.11 22.60 3.87
C GLN A 664 16.86 22.92 3.04
N VAL A 665 15.93 21.96 2.93
CA VAL A 665 14.72 22.01 2.11
C VAL A 665 13.52 21.61 2.96
N ALA A 666 12.55 22.51 3.10
CA ALA A 666 11.27 22.21 3.71
C ALA A 666 10.19 22.03 2.63
N LEU A 667 9.49 20.90 2.66
CA LEU A 667 8.24 20.69 1.95
C LEU A 667 7.10 21.04 2.90
N VAL A 668 6.40 22.14 2.59
CA VAL A 668 5.32 22.68 3.41
C VAL A 668 3.99 22.11 2.94
N CYS A 669 3.33 21.41 3.86
CA CYS A 669 2.09 20.67 3.65
C CYS A 669 0.92 21.40 4.32
N ASP A 670 -0.15 21.64 3.56
CA ASP A 670 -1.37 22.24 4.09
C ASP A 670 -2.58 21.31 3.89
N PRO A 671 -2.93 20.47 4.89
CA PRO A 671 -4.12 19.63 4.80
C PRO A 671 -5.43 20.43 4.64
N GLU A 672 -5.52 21.66 5.17
CA GLU A 672 -6.75 22.47 5.15
C GLU A 672 -7.19 22.81 3.73
N SER A 673 -6.24 23.04 2.83
CA SER A 673 -6.53 23.32 1.43
C SER A 673 -7.33 22.24 0.72
N MET A 674 -7.40 21.01 1.25
CA MET A 674 -8.22 19.94 0.68
C MET A 674 -9.72 20.20 0.77
N TYR A 675 -10.20 21.02 1.71
CA TYR A 675 -11.62 21.43 1.72
C TYR A 675 -12.04 22.17 0.43
N TYR A 676 -11.07 22.86 -0.17
CA TYR A 676 -11.32 23.80 -1.25
C TYR A 676 -11.08 23.23 -2.64
N LEU A 677 -10.69 21.96 -2.76
CA LEU A 677 -10.53 21.29 -4.06
C LEU A 677 -11.79 20.53 -4.47
N GLY A 678 -12.25 20.77 -5.69
CA GLY A 678 -13.34 20.07 -6.36
C GLY A 678 -13.01 18.62 -6.74
N TYR A 679 -13.95 17.95 -7.40
CA TYR A 679 -13.79 16.59 -7.90
C TYR A 679 -13.45 16.58 -9.41
N PRO A 680 -12.69 15.59 -9.90
CA PRO A 680 -11.96 14.56 -9.14
C PRO A 680 -10.70 15.15 -8.45
N PRO A 681 -10.14 14.48 -7.42
CA PRO A 681 -9.00 14.98 -6.64
C PRO A 681 -7.64 14.83 -7.35
N THR A 682 -7.62 14.79 -8.69
CA THR A 682 -6.43 14.53 -9.52
C THR A 682 -5.34 15.57 -9.30
N LEU A 683 -5.71 16.84 -9.23
CA LEU A 683 -4.80 17.95 -8.98
C LEU A 683 -4.04 17.76 -7.65
N GLY A 684 -4.76 17.47 -6.57
CA GLY A 684 -4.18 17.28 -5.24
C GLY A 684 -3.17 16.13 -5.21
N TYR A 685 -3.52 14.99 -5.82
CA TYR A 685 -2.61 13.84 -5.88
C TYR A 685 -1.31 14.15 -6.63
N ARG A 686 -1.39 14.79 -7.81
CA ARG A 686 -0.20 15.12 -8.63
C ARG A 686 0.73 16.11 -7.92
N LEU A 687 0.16 17.14 -7.29
CA LEU A 687 0.93 18.12 -6.52
C LEU A 687 1.56 17.50 -5.28
N ILE A 688 0.78 16.78 -4.47
CA ILE A 688 1.23 16.33 -3.15
C ILE A 688 2.11 15.08 -3.27
N THR A 689 1.61 14.03 -3.93
CA THR A 689 2.32 12.75 -4.02
C THR A 689 3.35 12.73 -5.13
N GLY A 690 3.06 13.36 -6.27
CA GLY A 690 3.97 13.40 -7.42
C GLY A 690 5.27 14.14 -7.10
N VAL A 691 5.18 15.35 -6.54
CA VAL A 691 6.37 16.15 -6.21
C VAL A 691 7.18 15.54 -5.07
N TYR A 692 6.51 14.98 -4.05
CA TYR A 692 7.17 14.27 -2.95
C TYR A 692 8.01 13.09 -3.45
N THR A 693 7.50 12.34 -4.43
CA THR A 693 8.23 11.22 -5.06
C THR A 693 9.49 11.69 -5.81
N GLU A 694 9.41 12.84 -6.49
CA GLU A 694 10.55 13.42 -7.22
C GLU A 694 11.65 13.90 -6.26
N LEU A 695 11.30 14.41 -5.08
CA LEU A 695 12.26 14.93 -4.09
C LEU A 695 13.22 13.86 -3.55
N PHE A 696 12.81 12.60 -3.45
CA PHE A 696 13.72 11.52 -3.03
C PHE A 696 14.90 11.30 -4.00
N ARG A 697 14.82 11.86 -5.20
CA ARG A 697 15.77 11.67 -6.30
C ARG A 697 16.48 12.96 -6.72
N VAL A 698 16.37 14.02 -5.93
CA VAL A 698 17.14 15.27 -6.18
C VAL A 698 18.54 15.21 -5.60
N GLY A 699 18.93 14.10 -4.95
CA GLY A 699 20.24 13.93 -4.34
C GLY A 699 20.48 14.79 -3.09
N ALA A 700 19.44 15.37 -2.47
CA ALA A 700 19.52 16.10 -1.20
C ALA A 700 18.38 15.69 -0.27
N PRO A 701 18.59 15.64 1.06
CA PRO A 701 17.52 15.36 2.02
C PRO A 701 16.57 16.57 2.14
N PHE A 702 15.30 16.28 2.39
CA PHE A 702 14.23 17.26 2.60
C PHE A 702 13.41 16.87 3.83
N ASP A 703 12.81 17.85 4.50
CA ASP A 703 11.91 17.66 5.64
C ASP A 703 10.46 17.97 5.20
N THR A 704 9.47 17.24 5.73
CA THR A 704 8.04 17.48 5.50
C THR A 704 7.40 18.07 6.76
N ILE A 705 6.86 19.28 6.65
CA ILE A 705 6.29 20.03 7.78
C ILE A 705 4.89 20.54 7.46
N LEU A 706 4.03 20.60 8.48
CA LEU A 706 2.74 21.26 8.39
C LEU A 706 2.93 22.77 8.29
N LEU A 707 2.05 23.44 7.56
CA LEU A 707 1.99 24.91 7.51
C LEU A 707 1.95 25.53 8.92
N ASP A 708 1.20 24.91 9.82
CA ASP A 708 1.06 25.36 11.20
C ASP A 708 2.35 25.33 12.01
N ASP A 709 3.30 24.47 11.64
CA ASP A 709 4.58 24.34 12.32
C ASP A 709 5.62 25.33 11.78
N LEU A 710 5.31 26.15 10.77
CA LEU A 710 6.18 27.26 10.37
C LEU A 710 6.47 28.15 11.60
N GLU A 711 7.75 28.41 11.87
CA GLU A 711 8.25 29.12 13.06
C GLU A 711 8.32 28.29 14.37
N ARG A 712 7.92 27.02 14.38
CA ARG A 712 8.05 26.18 15.58
C ARG A 712 9.52 25.97 15.98
N PRO A 713 9.87 26.07 17.28
CA PRO A 713 11.23 25.80 17.74
C PRO A 713 11.71 24.39 17.38
N GLY A 714 12.99 24.25 17.01
CA GLY A 714 13.60 22.97 16.66
C GLY A 714 13.56 22.63 15.16
N LEU A 715 13.00 23.51 14.33
CA LEU A 715 13.16 23.46 12.88
C LEU A 715 14.60 23.83 12.46
N PRO A 716 15.18 23.13 11.46
CA PRO A 716 16.38 23.57 10.76
C PRO A 716 16.22 24.96 10.11
N ASP A 717 17.33 25.64 9.89
CA ASP A 717 17.38 26.83 9.04
C ASP A 717 17.38 26.43 7.57
N TYR A 718 16.18 26.32 6.99
CA TYR A 718 16.03 25.92 5.59
C TYR A 718 16.38 27.05 4.63
N ARG A 719 17.00 26.68 3.51
CA ARG A 719 17.30 27.59 2.38
C ARG A 719 16.17 27.63 1.37
N VAL A 720 15.46 26.51 1.20
CA VAL A 720 14.38 26.35 0.23
C VAL A 720 13.10 25.92 0.93
N TYR A 721 12.00 26.61 0.65
CA TYR A 721 10.65 26.25 1.09
C TYR A 721 9.79 25.95 -0.14
N ILE A 722 9.24 24.74 -0.22
CA ILE A 722 8.38 24.30 -1.32
C ILE A 722 6.96 24.18 -0.80
N PHE A 723 6.06 25.02 -1.29
CA PHE A 723 4.65 25.03 -0.92
C PHE A 723 3.85 24.25 -1.95
N LEU A 724 3.30 23.11 -1.53
CA LEU A 724 2.61 22.19 -2.44
C LEU A 724 1.21 22.67 -2.82
N ASN A 725 0.43 23.04 -1.82
CA ASN A 725 -1.01 23.11 -1.95
C ASN A 725 -1.67 24.13 -1.01
N CYS A 726 -0.94 25.16 -0.55
CA CYS A 726 -1.44 26.22 0.32
C CYS A 726 -2.36 27.20 -0.45
N PHE A 727 -3.48 26.69 -0.96
CA PHE A 727 -4.42 27.44 -1.79
C PHE A 727 -5.25 28.41 -0.97
N TYR A 728 -5.69 27.99 0.22
CA TYR A 728 -6.41 28.82 1.17
C TYR A 728 -5.45 29.31 2.26
N LEU A 729 -5.45 30.61 2.49
CA LEU A 729 -4.69 31.24 3.57
C LEU A 729 -5.50 32.37 4.18
N ASP A 730 -5.58 32.39 5.50
CA ASP A 730 -5.95 33.59 6.24
C ASP A 730 -4.81 34.62 6.29
N ASP A 731 -5.10 35.80 6.85
CA ASP A 731 -4.13 36.89 6.92
C ASP A 731 -2.94 36.54 7.84
N ALA A 732 -3.17 35.79 8.93
CA ALA A 732 -2.15 35.43 9.91
C ALA A 732 -1.19 34.35 9.38
N GLU A 733 -1.70 33.35 8.67
CA GLU A 733 -0.92 32.33 7.98
C GLU A 733 -0.06 32.95 6.89
N ARG A 734 -0.62 33.89 6.12
CA ARG A 734 0.11 34.62 5.08
C ARG A 734 1.24 35.46 5.64
N GLU A 735 1.00 36.17 6.74
CA GLU A 735 2.03 36.92 7.46
C GLU A 735 3.13 35.98 8.00
N ARG A 736 2.75 34.82 8.55
CA ARG A 736 3.68 33.79 9.03
C ARG A 736 4.59 33.31 7.91
N ILE A 737 4.03 32.92 6.77
CA ILE A 737 4.81 32.50 5.60
C ILE A 737 5.75 33.64 5.18
N THR A 738 5.24 34.87 5.08
CA THR A 738 6.02 36.04 4.65
C THR A 738 7.23 36.28 5.54
N ARG A 739 7.06 36.24 6.87
CA ARG A 739 8.16 36.40 7.83
C ARG A 739 9.23 35.32 7.69
N VAL A 740 8.82 34.09 7.37
CA VAL A 740 9.75 32.97 7.18
C VAL A 740 10.47 33.11 5.83
N VAL A 741 9.76 33.23 4.72
CA VAL A 741 10.40 33.06 3.41
C VAL A 741 11.12 34.31 2.91
N ARG A 742 10.72 35.51 3.36
CA ARG A 742 11.34 36.78 2.93
C ARG A 742 12.56 37.16 3.76
N GLN A 743 13.35 36.17 4.17
CA GLN A 743 14.63 36.38 4.85
C GLN A 743 15.80 36.20 3.89
N LYS A 744 16.95 36.80 4.25
CA LYS A 744 18.15 36.79 3.40
C LYS A 744 18.63 35.36 3.09
N GLY A 745 18.85 35.06 1.82
CA GLY A 745 19.36 33.78 1.32
C GLY A 745 18.30 32.69 1.13
N ARG A 746 17.01 33.00 1.29
CA ARG A 746 15.92 32.01 1.15
C ARG A 746 15.28 32.03 -0.23
N THR A 747 14.80 30.86 -0.64
CA THR A 747 14.02 30.65 -1.87
C THR A 747 12.68 30.03 -1.52
N ALA A 748 11.59 30.63 -1.99
CA ALA A 748 10.24 30.06 -1.91
C ALA A 748 9.80 29.56 -3.29
N VAL A 749 9.24 28.35 -3.31
CA VAL A 749 8.70 27.71 -4.50
C VAL A 749 7.20 27.55 -4.33
N TRP A 750 6.43 28.19 -5.20
CA TRP A 750 4.97 28.18 -5.17
C TRP A 750 4.46 27.32 -6.31
N LEU A 751 3.80 26.23 -5.97
CA LEU A 751 3.17 25.36 -6.95
C LEU A 751 1.73 25.77 -7.21
N TYR A 752 1.36 25.75 -8.49
CA TYR A 752 0.02 26.02 -8.99
C TYR A 752 -0.58 27.36 -8.54
N GLY A 753 -1.54 27.34 -7.61
CA GLY A 753 -2.37 28.49 -7.21
C GLY A 753 -2.26 28.86 -5.73
N ASN A 754 -1.11 28.67 -5.10
CA ASN A 754 -0.93 28.97 -3.67
C ASN A 754 -1.28 30.42 -3.32
N GLY A 755 -2.13 30.60 -2.31
CA GLY A 755 -2.60 31.90 -1.82
C GLY A 755 -3.81 32.48 -2.55
N PHE A 756 -4.40 31.76 -3.51
CA PHE A 756 -5.54 32.22 -4.32
C PHE A 756 -6.85 32.40 -3.52
N LEU A 757 -7.08 31.58 -2.51
CA LEU A 757 -8.30 31.60 -1.71
C LEU A 757 -8.01 32.27 -0.36
N THR A 758 -8.97 33.09 0.08
CA THR A 758 -8.94 33.78 1.38
C THR A 758 -10.27 33.57 2.11
N PRO A 759 -10.40 33.88 3.41
CA PRO A 759 -11.69 33.89 4.08
C PRO A 759 -12.77 34.75 3.38
N ARG A 760 -12.35 35.76 2.61
CA ARG A 760 -13.24 36.66 1.85
C ARG A 760 -13.60 36.14 0.45
N GLY A 761 -12.94 35.08 -0.01
CA GLY A 761 -13.15 34.46 -1.32
C GLY A 761 -11.89 34.39 -2.18
N ALA A 762 -12.07 33.97 -3.43
CA ALA A 762 -11.00 33.86 -4.43
C ALA A 762 -10.51 35.24 -4.90
N THR A 763 -9.19 35.45 -4.93
CA THR A 763 -8.55 36.74 -5.26
C THR A 763 -7.14 36.54 -5.82
N THR A 764 -6.80 37.27 -6.89
CA THR A 764 -5.43 37.31 -7.44
C THR A 764 -4.51 38.22 -6.62
N GLU A 765 -5.06 39.19 -5.89
CA GLU A 765 -4.31 39.97 -4.89
C GLU A 765 -3.75 39.06 -3.79
N GLY A 766 -4.46 37.96 -3.46
CA GLY A 766 -3.95 36.91 -2.60
C GLY A 766 -2.70 36.22 -3.15
N LEU A 767 -2.63 35.95 -4.46
CA LEU A 767 -1.44 35.38 -5.10
C LEU A 767 -0.26 36.35 -5.02
N GLU A 768 -0.50 37.62 -5.34
CA GLU A 768 0.53 38.66 -5.31
C GLU A 768 1.05 38.91 -3.90
N ALA A 769 0.16 39.00 -2.91
CA ALA A 769 0.53 39.23 -1.53
C ALA A 769 1.45 38.13 -0.97
N LEU A 770 1.22 36.87 -1.36
CA LEU A 770 2.06 35.73 -0.97
C LEU A 770 3.37 35.71 -1.77
N THR A 771 3.27 35.60 -3.09
CA THR A 771 4.40 35.28 -3.98
C THR A 771 5.26 36.49 -4.31
N GLY A 772 4.71 37.70 -4.19
CA GLY A 772 5.31 38.95 -4.65
C GLY A 772 5.25 39.16 -6.17
N LEU A 773 4.61 38.25 -6.93
CA LEU A 773 4.43 38.36 -8.38
C LEU A 773 2.95 38.66 -8.68
N THR A 774 2.71 39.65 -9.55
CA THR A 774 1.39 39.88 -10.12
C THR A 774 1.04 38.77 -11.11
N MET A 775 -0.16 38.21 -10.97
CA MET A 775 -0.67 37.11 -11.79
C MET A 775 -2.13 37.34 -12.15
N GLU A 776 -2.56 36.82 -13.29
CA GLU A 776 -3.97 36.74 -13.66
C GLU A 776 -4.47 35.29 -13.58
N MET A 777 -5.74 35.11 -13.20
CA MET A 777 -6.43 33.83 -13.31
C MET A 777 -7.13 33.77 -14.67
N VAL A 778 -6.72 32.81 -15.50
CA VAL A 778 -7.32 32.55 -16.81
C VAL A 778 -8.26 31.34 -16.65
N PRO A 779 -9.59 31.52 -16.79
CA PRO A 779 -10.58 30.50 -16.48
C PRO A 779 -10.72 29.47 -17.61
N VAL A 780 -9.62 28.80 -17.95
CA VAL A 780 -9.53 27.80 -19.01
C VAL A 780 -9.03 26.48 -18.44
N GLN A 781 -9.52 25.39 -19.01
CA GLN A 781 -8.94 24.06 -18.82
C GLN A 781 -8.04 23.75 -20.01
N THR A 782 -6.79 23.42 -19.74
CA THR A 782 -5.82 23.09 -20.79
C THR A 782 -4.76 22.12 -20.28
N ARG A 783 -3.89 21.67 -21.19
CA ARG A 783 -2.80 20.76 -20.87
C ARG A 783 -1.78 21.46 -19.98
N MET A 784 -1.44 20.83 -18.87
CA MET A 784 -0.53 21.38 -17.85
C MET A 784 0.94 21.06 -18.17
N VAL A 785 1.40 21.48 -19.36
CA VAL A 785 2.80 21.39 -19.81
C VAL A 785 3.27 22.71 -20.38
N ALA A 786 4.25 23.31 -19.72
CA ALA A 786 4.93 24.50 -20.21
C ALA A 786 6.02 24.15 -21.24
N GLU A 787 6.04 24.88 -22.35
CA GLU A 787 7.18 24.96 -23.26
C GLU A 787 8.22 25.92 -22.64
N ILE A 788 9.46 25.47 -22.47
CA ILE A 788 10.53 26.27 -21.88
C ILE A 788 11.08 27.25 -22.91
N THR A 789 10.91 28.55 -22.64
CA THR A 789 11.36 29.64 -23.52
C THR A 789 12.78 30.08 -23.24
N GLU A 790 13.30 29.85 -22.03
CA GLU A 790 14.66 30.20 -21.62
C GLU A 790 15.49 28.94 -21.30
N PRO A 791 15.84 28.13 -22.32
CA PRO A 791 16.45 26.82 -22.12
C PRO A 791 17.84 26.86 -21.47
N ARG A 792 18.53 28.01 -21.51
CA ARG A 792 19.86 28.21 -20.91
C ARG A 792 19.81 28.75 -19.48
N HIS A 793 18.63 29.11 -18.98
CA HIS A 793 18.48 29.56 -17.60
C HIS A 793 18.91 28.44 -16.64
N PRO A 794 19.60 28.73 -15.52
CA PRO A 794 20.08 27.70 -14.58
C PRO A 794 18.98 26.72 -14.15
N LEU A 795 17.78 27.21 -13.82
CA LEU A 795 16.62 26.35 -13.45
C LEU A 795 16.15 25.42 -14.57
N ALA A 796 16.36 25.77 -15.84
CA ALA A 796 15.98 24.97 -16.99
C ALA A 796 17.13 24.10 -17.55
N ALA A 797 18.37 24.34 -17.09
CA ALA A 797 19.57 23.75 -17.69
C ALA A 797 19.61 22.22 -17.58
N ARG A 798 19.03 21.65 -16.52
CA ARG A 798 18.97 20.20 -16.27
C ARG A 798 17.75 19.50 -16.87
N LEU A 799 16.81 20.25 -17.46
CA LEU A 799 15.60 19.64 -18.02
C LEU A 799 15.96 18.73 -19.21
N PRO A 800 15.38 17.52 -19.29
CA PRO A 800 15.52 16.66 -20.46
C PRO A 800 15.11 17.41 -21.74
N ARG A 801 15.89 17.19 -22.81
CA ARG A 801 15.58 17.68 -24.15
C ARG A 801 14.86 16.60 -24.93
N SER A 802 13.74 16.95 -25.53
CA SER A 802 13.06 16.14 -26.53
C SER A 802 13.14 16.84 -27.88
N THR A 803 13.05 16.10 -28.96
CA THR A 803 12.90 16.68 -30.29
C THR A 803 11.43 16.94 -30.57
N ARG A 804 11.13 18.08 -31.21
CA ARG A 804 9.84 18.35 -31.84
C ARG A 804 10.10 18.66 -33.31
N SER A 805 9.36 17.99 -34.19
CA SER A 805 9.40 18.28 -35.61
C SER A 805 8.24 19.17 -36.03
N THR A 806 8.51 20.00 -37.03
CA THR A 806 7.50 20.76 -37.79
C THR A 806 7.70 20.46 -39.26
N VAL A 807 6.61 20.37 -40.02
CA VAL A 807 6.67 20.14 -41.46
C VAL A 807 6.17 21.40 -42.18
N LYS A 808 6.97 21.88 -43.14
CA LYS A 808 6.49 22.84 -44.13
C LYS A 808 5.93 22.04 -45.31
N VAL A 809 4.62 21.83 -45.30
CA VAL A 809 3.91 21.05 -46.33
C VAL A 809 4.08 21.74 -47.68
N GLN A 810 4.53 20.98 -48.67
CA GLN A 810 4.65 21.40 -50.08
C GLN A 810 3.60 20.71 -50.93
N VAL A 811 3.33 19.45 -50.64
CA VAL A 811 2.31 18.63 -51.29
C VAL A 811 1.48 17.95 -50.20
N GLU A 812 0.17 18.04 -50.31
CA GLU A 812 -0.78 17.27 -49.49
C GLU A 812 -1.74 16.51 -50.39
N GLU A 813 -1.87 15.20 -50.15
CA GLU A 813 -2.72 14.31 -50.93
C GLU A 813 -3.69 13.60 -49.98
N PRO A 814 -5.02 13.70 -50.18
CA PRO A 814 -6.00 12.93 -49.41
C PRO A 814 -5.74 11.43 -49.52
N LEU A 815 -5.87 10.71 -48.41
CA LEU A 815 -5.76 9.25 -48.40
C LEU A 815 -6.99 8.65 -49.09
N PRO A 816 -6.81 7.91 -50.20
CA PRO A 816 -7.94 7.28 -50.88
C PRO A 816 -8.73 6.37 -49.94
N GLY A 817 -10.03 6.60 -49.85
CA GLY A 817 -10.93 5.81 -48.99
C GLY A 817 -10.88 6.15 -47.50
N ALA A 818 -10.13 7.16 -47.05
CA ALA A 818 -10.09 7.56 -45.64
C ALA A 818 -11.44 8.05 -45.11
N LEU A 819 -12.34 8.53 -45.97
CA LEU A 819 -13.72 8.90 -45.59
C LEU A 819 -14.76 7.80 -45.86
N ALA A 820 -14.34 6.61 -46.27
CA ALA A 820 -15.26 5.48 -46.38
C ALA A 820 -15.53 4.89 -44.99
N ALA A 821 -16.80 4.63 -44.68
CA ALA A 821 -17.19 4.01 -43.40
C ALA A 821 -16.47 2.67 -43.16
N ALA A 822 -16.27 1.88 -44.22
CA ALA A 822 -15.59 0.59 -44.17
C ALA A 822 -14.10 0.67 -43.77
N SER A 823 -13.48 1.84 -43.88
CA SER A 823 -12.08 2.05 -43.50
C SER A 823 -11.89 2.31 -42.02
N TRP A 824 -12.98 2.48 -41.25
CA TRP A 824 -12.93 2.83 -39.83
C TRP A 824 -13.54 1.74 -38.97
N VAL A 825 -12.76 1.24 -38.01
CA VAL A 825 -13.14 0.13 -37.13
C VAL A 825 -12.93 0.53 -35.68
N ASN A 826 -13.86 0.14 -34.82
CA ASN A 826 -13.63 0.10 -33.38
C ASN A 826 -13.10 -1.29 -33.02
N PRO A 827 -11.89 -1.42 -32.47
CA PRO A 827 -11.28 -2.73 -32.19
C PRO A 827 -11.95 -3.49 -31.04
N ARG A 828 -12.87 -2.84 -30.29
CA ARG A 828 -13.59 -3.47 -29.17
C ARG A 828 -14.80 -4.26 -29.64
N SER A 829 -15.06 -5.38 -28.98
CA SER A 829 -16.28 -6.17 -29.21
C SER A 829 -17.53 -5.41 -28.78
N GLU A 830 -18.68 -5.72 -29.39
CA GLU A 830 -19.98 -5.13 -29.00
C GLU A 830 -20.29 -5.32 -27.51
N GLN A 831 -19.94 -6.49 -26.94
CA GLN A 831 -20.09 -6.77 -25.52
C GLN A 831 -19.28 -5.81 -24.65
N THR A 832 -18.03 -5.53 -25.05
CA THR A 832 -17.17 -4.56 -24.36
C THR A 832 -17.78 -3.16 -24.47
N MET A 833 -18.22 -2.78 -25.67
CA MET A 833 -18.84 -1.47 -25.90
C MET A 833 -20.12 -1.26 -25.08
N ALA A 834 -21.00 -2.26 -24.98
CA ALA A 834 -22.23 -2.18 -24.17
C ALA A 834 -21.96 -2.07 -22.66
N LYS A 835 -20.93 -2.77 -22.18
CA LYS A 835 -20.50 -2.74 -20.77
C LYS A 835 -19.87 -1.40 -20.41
N GLU A 836 -19.01 -0.88 -21.27
CA GLU A 836 -18.12 0.24 -20.95
C GLU A 836 -18.69 1.62 -21.32
N TYR A 837 -19.70 1.71 -22.16
CA TYR A 837 -20.24 2.98 -22.65
C TYR A 837 -21.74 3.09 -22.39
N GLU A 838 -22.20 4.31 -22.10
CA GLU A 838 -23.63 4.65 -22.10
C GLU A 838 -24.15 4.73 -23.52
N HIS A 839 -23.35 5.34 -24.41
CA HIS A 839 -23.58 5.32 -25.84
C HIS A 839 -22.25 5.45 -26.59
N HIS A 840 -22.23 4.94 -27.81
CA HIS A 840 -21.09 5.06 -28.72
C HIS A 840 -21.59 5.01 -30.17
N SER A 841 -20.92 5.72 -31.08
CA SER A 841 -21.18 5.69 -32.51
C SER A 841 -19.95 6.10 -33.29
N LEU A 842 -19.66 5.38 -34.38
CA LEU A 842 -18.67 5.74 -35.39
C LEU A 842 -19.36 5.64 -36.75
N ARG A 843 -19.69 6.77 -37.37
CA ARG A 843 -20.54 6.82 -38.56
C ARG A 843 -20.01 7.81 -39.59
N LYS A 844 -20.22 7.50 -40.86
CA LYS A 844 -20.02 8.46 -41.95
C LYS A 844 -21.22 9.40 -42.00
N GLU A 845 -20.94 10.69 -41.83
CA GLU A 845 -21.83 11.81 -42.12
C GLU A 845 -21.37 12.49 -43.43
N GLU A 846 -22.14 13.44 -43.96
CA GLU A 846 -21.99 14.01 -45.31
C GLU A 846 -20.52 14.25 -45.72
N ASP A 847 -19.77 15.03 -44.95
CA ASP A 847 -18.37 15.38 -45.23
C ASP A 847 -17.36 14.80 -44.22
N ALA A 848 -17.78 13.97 -43.26
CA ALA A 848 -16.90 13.54 -42.16
C ALA A 848 -17.18 12.14 -41.63
N ILE A 849 -16.16 11.49 -41.07
CA ILE A 849 -16.34 10.37 -40.13
C ILE A 849 -16.53 10.98 -38.73
N VAL A 850 -17.66 10.68 -38.10
CA VAL A 850 -18.01 11.25 -36.79
C VAL A 850 -17.97 10.18 -35.73
N TRP A 851 -17.17 10.44 -34.70
CA TRP A 851 -16.97 9.57 -33.55
C TRP A 851 -17.57 10.22 -32.31
N ARG A 852 -18.62 9.61 -31.75
CA ARG A 852 -19.30 10.06 -30.53
C ARG A 852 -19.34 8.95 -29.49
N PHE A 853 -19.13 9.27 -28.22
CA PHE A 853 -19.23 8.31 -27.14
C PHE A 853 -19.32 8.96 -25.76
N ARG A 854 -19.82 8.19 -24.79
CA ARG A 854 -19.82 8.51 -23.36
C ARG A 854 -19.48 7.27 -22.55
N GLY A 855 -18.34 7.30 -21.86
CA GLY A 855 -17.83 6.16 -21.08
C GLY A 855 -18.48 6.04 -19.70
N LYS A 856 -18.76 4.82 -19.25
CA LYS A 856 -19.21 4.47 -17.88
C LYS A 856 -18.04 4.28 -16.91
N GLY A 857 -16.89 3.82 -17.41
CA GLY A 857 -15.77 3.40 -16.58
C GLY A 857 -14.37 3.28 -17.22
N PRO A 858 -14.18 3.02 -18.54
CA PRO A 858 -12.81 2.96 -19.08
C PRO A 858 -12.16 4.34 -19.04
N SER A 859 -10.83 4.37 -18.90
CA SER A 859 -10.03 5.61 -18.90
C SER A 859 -9.54 6.02 -20.29
N TRP A 860 -9.77 5.20 -21.32
CA TRP A 860 -9.40 5.48 -22.71
C TRP A 860 -10.23 4.65 -23.71
N THR A 861 -10.31 5.14 -24.96
CA THR A 861 -10.95 4.50 -26.12
C THR A 861 -10.14 4.71 -27.39
N ASP A 862 -10.43 3.96 -28.45
CA ASP A 862 -9.74 4.11 -29.73
C ASP A 862 -10.57 3.68 -30.94
N ILE A 863 -10.24 4.27 -32.09
CA ILE A 863 -10.74 3.89 -33.42
C ILE A 863 -9.58 3.80 -34.39
N HIS A 864 -9.65 2.86 -35.33
CA HIS A 864 -8.58 2.58 -36.28
C HIS A 864 -9.06 2.89 -37.70
N CYS A 865 -8.28 3.66 -38.44
CA CYS A 865 -8.41 3.78 -39.89
C CYS A 865 -7.46 2.79 -40.57
N THR A 866 -7.98 1.93 -41.45
CA THR A 866 -7.22 0.92 -42.21
C THR A 866 -6.87 1.36 -43.63
N ALA A 867 -7.13 2.62 -44.00
CA ALA A 867 -6.68 3.17 -45.27
C ALA A 867 -5.14 3.28 -45.26
N PRO A 868 -4.43 2.72 -46.25
CA PRO A 868 -2.97 2.69 -46.22
C PRO A 868 -2.38 4.09 -46.45
N LEU A 869 -1.49 4.53 -45.56
CA LEU A 869 -0.73 5.76 -45.73
C LEU A 869 0.49 5.47 -46.64
N PRO A 870 0.61 6.09 -47.82
CA PRO A 870 1.80 5.97 -48.65
C PRO A 870 2.99 6.72 -48.03
N ALA A 871 4.18 6.56 -48.61
CA ALA A 871 5.37 7.26 -48.17
C ALA A 871 5.18 8.79 -48.15
N CYS A 872 5.35 9.39 -46.98
CA CYS A 872 5.18 10.81 -46.71
C CYS A 872 6.12 11.29 -45.59
N ASP A 873 6.23 12.60 -45.43
CA ASP A 873 7.04 13.23 -44.37
C ASP A 873 6.20 13.47 -43.10
N ALA A 874 4.90 13.64 -43.26
CA ALA A 874 3.94 13.82 -42.18
C ALA A 874 2.56 13.22 -42.53
N LEU A 875 1.83 12.83 -41.48
CA LEU A 875 0.40 12.56 -41.56
C LEU A 875 -0.36 13.87 -41.32
N GLY A 876 -1.22 14.27 -42.23
CA GLY A 876 -2.20 15.33 -41.99
C GLY A 876 -3.53 14.76 -41.49
N LEU A 877 -4.18 15.43 -40.54
CA LEU A 877 -5.53 15.13 -40.07
C LEU A 877 -6.37 16.40 -40.11
N ARG A 878 -7.39 16.42 -40.95
CA ARG A 878 -8.39 17.48 -40.94
C ARG A 878 -9.51 17.09 -39.99
N ALA A 879 -9.66 17.82 -38.89
CA ALA A 879 -10.61 17.49 -37.84
C ALA A 879 -11.20 18.73 -37.15
N ARG A 880 -12.34 18.56 -36.49
CA ARG A 880 -12.97 19.54 -35.58
C ARG A 880 -13.65 18.82 -34.42
N THR A 881 -13.70 19.47 -33.26
CA THR A 881 -14.53 18.96 -32.16
C THR A 881 -15.98 19.39 -32.34
N LEU A 882 -16.92 18.50 -31.99
CA LEU A 882 -18.35 18.81 -31.97
C LEU A 882 -18.84 19.08 -30.53
N ARG A 883 -18.04 18.76 -29.51
CA ARG A 883 -18.34 19.01 -28.09
C ARG A 883 -17.06 19.21 -27.29
N GLY A 884 -16.83 20.43 -26.80
CA GLY A 884 -15.71 20.78 -25.92
C GLY A 884 -14.32 20.46 -26.51
N PRO A 885 -13.23 20.67 -25.75
CA PRO A 885 -11.92 20.20 -26.15
C PRO A 885 -11.88 18.67 -26.28
N PHE A 886 -11.33 18.16 -27.38
CA PHE A 886 -11.19 16.72 -27.63
C PHE A 886 -9.70 16.33 -27.67
N SER A 887 -9.24 15.54 -26.70
CA SER A 887 -7.84 15.08 -26.62
C SER A 887 -7.68 13.66 -27.14
N PHE A 888 -6.63 13.42 -27.93
CA PHE A 888 -6.27 12.09 -28.42
C PHE A 888 -4.78 12.02 -28.81
N ARG A 889 -4.25 10.80 -28.85
CA ARG A 889 -2.95 10.46 -29.44
C ARG A 889 -3.17 9.75 -30.77
N ILE A 890 -2.21 9.89 -31.70
CA ILE A 890 -2.16 9.08 -32.91
C ILE A 890 -1.11 7.98 -32.73
N ASP A 891 -1.51 6.73 -32.95
CA ASP A 891 -0.58 5.61 -33.12
C ASP A 891 -0.62 5.08 -34.55
N LEU A 892 0.50 4.54 -35.03
CA LEU A 892 0.62 3.94 -36.35
C LEU A 892 0.94 2.45 -36.22
N VAL A 893 0.52 1.67 -37.21
CA VAL A 893 0.97 0.30 -37.42
C VAL A 893 1.62 0.22 -38.79
N ASP A 894 2.93 0.00 -38.81
CA ASP A 894 3.71 0.04 -40.04
C ASP A 894 3.47 -1.18 -40.95
N ALA A 895 4.13 -1.22 -42.11
CA ALA A 895 4.00 -2.31 -43.08
C ALA A 895 4.33 -3.72 -42.53
N ARG A 896 5.09 -3.81 -41.43
CA ARG A 896 5.46 -5.07 -40.76
C ARG A 896 4.51 -5.44 -39.64
N GLY A 897 3.59 -4.56 -39.26
CA GLY A 897 2.73 -4.72 -38.08
C GLY A 897 3.33 -4.14 -36.80
N ILE A 898 4.43 -3.39 -36.88
CA ILE A 898 5.09 -2.82 -35.71
C ILE A 898 4.34 -1.54 -35.27
N PRO A 899 4.00 -1.41 -33.97
CA PRO A 899 3.30 -0.25 -33.45
C PRO A 899 4.25 0.92 -33.15
N TRP A 900 3.82 2.12 -33.53
CA TRP A 900 4.51 3.39 -33.27
C TRP A 900 3.57 4.35 -32.56
N SER A 901 4.05 5.01 -31.51
CA SER A 901 3.28 6.02 -30.78
C SER A 901 3.73 7.42 -31.13
N GLY A 902 2.78 8.22 -31.59
CA GLY A 902 2.97 9.62 -31.95
C GLY A 902 2.60 10.59 -30.84
N PRO A 903 2.65 11.90 -31.13
CA PRO A 903 2.32 12.94 -30.17
C PRO A 903 0.82 12.99 -29.86
N ARG A 904 0.50 13.45 -28.66
CA ARG A 904 -0.88 13.72 -28.19
C ARG A 904 -1.28 15.15 -28.54
N VAL A 905 -2.51 15.34 -29.01
CA VAL A 905 -3.06 16.63 -29.44
C VAL A 905 -4.42 16.88 -28.79
N VAL A 906 -4.81 18.16 -28.72
CA VAL A 906 -6.16 18.59 -28.30
C VAL A 906 -6.76 19.43 -29.41
N ILE A 907 -7.98 19.11 -29.81
CA ILE A 907 -8.79 19.91 -30.74
C ILE A 907 -9.78 20.72 -29.91
N GLU A 908 -9.54 22.03 -29.82
CA GLU A 908 -10.37 22.96 -29.04
C GLU A 908 -11.42 23.68 -29.92
N ARG A 909 -11.21 23.71 -31.24
CA ARG A 909 -12.01 24.51 -32.18
C ARG A 909 -13.11 23.69 -32.82
N SER A 910 -14.33 24.25 -32.84
CA SER A 910 -15.46 23.71 -33.60
C SER A 910 -15.39 23.99 -35.11
N THR A 911 -14.41 24.78 -35.53
CA THR A 911 -14.06 25.00 -36.94
C THR A 911 -13.09 23.94 -37.43
N TRP A 912 -13.20 23.57 -38.71
CA TRP A 912 -12.24 22.68 -39.37
C TRP A 912 -10.80 23.20 -39.26
N GLN A 913 -9.88 22.32 -38.89
CA GLN A 913 -8.45 22.59 -38.90
C GLN A 913 -7.68 21.36 -39.38
N THR A 914 -6.56 21.59 -40.07
CA THR A 914 -5.64 20.54 -40.49
C THR A 914 -4.44 20.53 -39.56
N LEU A 915 -4.23 19.39 -38.89
CA LEU A 915 -3.11 19.13 -38.01
C LEU A 915 -2.08 18.30 -38.77
N SER A 916 -0.80 18.65 -38.66
CA SER A 916 0.30 17.91 -39.28
C SER A 916 1.11 17.18 -38.21
N PHE A 917 1.36 15.89 -38.43
CA PHE A 917 2.10 15.00 -37.56
C PHE A 917 3.34 14.47 -38.30
N PRO A 918 4.50 15.12 -38.17
CA PRO A 918 5.73 14.65 -38.79
C PRO A 918 6.07 13.23 -38.35
N LEU A 919 6.46 12.37 -39.29
CA LEU A 919 6.79 10.98 -38.95
C LEU A 919 8.02 10.84 -38.06
N ALA A 920 8.88 11.87 -38.03
CA ALA A 920 10.02 11.95 -37.13
C ALA A 920 9.64 12.01 -35.64
N ASP A 921 8.40 12.40 -35.29
CA ASP A 921 7.92 12.47 -33.91
C ASP A 921 7.28 11.15 -33.42
N PHE A 922 7.19 10.13 -34.29
CA PHE A 922 6.65 8.81 -33.92
C PHE A 922 7.76 7.92 -33.38
N ASN A 923 7.61 7.51 -32.12
CA ASN A 923 8.55 6.62 -31.45
C ASN A 923 8.04 5.18 -31.47
N LEU A 924 8.96 4.22 -31.41
CA LEU A 924 8.60 2.82 -31.23
C LEU A 924 7.74 2.69 -29.97
N ALA A 925 6.54 2.11 -30.08
CA ALA A 925 5.64 2.01 -28.94
C ALA A 925 6.30 1.18 -27.82
N SER A 926 6.08 1.55 -26.56
CA SER A 926 6.76 0.93 -25.41
C SER A 926 6.48 -0.57 -25.23
N TYR A 927 5.45 -1.09 -25.90
CA TYR A 927 5.04 -2.49 -25.91
C TYR A 927 5.44 -3.23 -27.20
N ALA A 928 6.18 -2.59 -28.10
CA ALA A 928 6.72 -3.26 -29.28
C ALA A 928 7.77 -4.30 -28.87
N GLN A 929 7.65 -5.51 -29.42
CA GLN A 929 8.61 -6.60 -29.17
C GLN A 929 9.85 -6.53 -30.07
N GLU A 930 9.74 -5.88 -31.23
CA GLU A 930 10.79 -5.76 -32.22
C GLU A 930 11.45 -4.38 -32.19
N ARG A 931 12.77 -4.33 -32.42
CA ARG A 931 13.52 -3.06 -32.53
C ARG A 931 13.40 -2.51 -33.95
N ALA A 932 13.04 -1.23 -34.06
CA ALA A 932 13.05 -0.50 -35.33
C ALA A 932 13.34 0.98 -35.07
N GLU A 933 14.02 1.63 -36.02
CA GLU A 933 14.38 3.05 -35.90
C GLU A 933 13.34 3.99 -36.52
N ARG A 934 12.64 3.56 -37.58
CA ARG A 934 11.59 4.36 -38.26
C ARG A 934 10.42 3.50 -38.76
N PRO A 935 9.21 4.07 -38.89
CA PRO A 935 8.07 3.39 -39.50
C PRO A 935 8.34 3.01 -40.97
N GLN A 936 7.93 1.81 -41.37
CA GLN A 936 7.97 1.37 -42.78
C GLN A 936 6.62 1.53 -43.49
N PHE A 937 6.68 2.01 -44.73
CA PHE A 937 5.50 2.23 -45.56
C PHE A 937 5.10 1.00 -46.40
N PRO A 938 3.81 0.88 -46.79
CA PRO A 938 2.71 1.75 -46.37
C PRO A 938 2.32 1.50 -44.90
N ILE A 939 1.95 2.56 -44.16
CA ILE A 939 1.37 2.38 -42.83
C ILE A 939 0.00 1.74 -43.02
N ARG A 940 -0.24 0.62 -42.35
CA ARG A 940 -1.43 -0.22 -42.54
C ARG A 940 -2.60 0.19 -41.64
N ALA A 941 -2.33 0.85 -40.52
CA ALA A 941 -3.37 1.39 -39.68
C ALA A 941 -2.94 2.69 -38.99
N ILE A 942 -3.87 3.64 -38.90
CA ILE A 942 -3.76 4.88 -38.14
C ILE A 942 -4.79 4.82 -37.02
N LYS A 943 -4.35 4.87 -35.77
CA LYS A 943 -5.20 4.76 -34.58
C LYS A 943 -5.35 6.10 -33.92
N LEU A 944 -6.59 6.51 -33.63
CA LEU A 944 -6.87 7.66 -32.79
C LEU A 944 -7.25 7.12 -31.41
N VAL A 945 -6.44 7.42 -30.40
CA VAL A 945 -6.60 6.93 -29.03
C VAL A 945 -6.99 8.11 -28.13
N ALA A 946 -8.24 8.14 -27.67
CA ALA A 946 -8.79 9.20 -26.83
C ALA A 946 -8.81 8.79 -25.35
N ASP A 947 -8.45 9.71 -24.46
CA ASP A 947 -8.58 9.51 -23.01
C ASP A 947 -10.00 9.88 -22.56
N LEU A 948 -10.51 9.17 -21.56
CA LEU A 948 -11.90 9.24 -21.14
C LEU A 948 -12.02 9.69 -19.68
N GLN A 949 -12.92 10.64 -19.44
CA GLN A 949 -13.51 10.86 -18.14
C GLN A 949 -14.90 10.20 -18.10
N PRO A 950 -15.19 9.32 -17.11
CA PRO A 950 -16.51 8.72 -16.97
C PRO A 950 -17.62 9.76 -16.88
N GLY A 951 -18.69 9.56 -17.66
CA GLY A 951 -19.84 10.46 -17.72
C GLY A 951 -19.67 11.69 -18.62
N THR A 952 -18.50 11.90 -19.23
CA THR A 952 -18.28 13.00 -20.18
C THR A 952 -18.67 12.59 -21.60
N ASP A 953 -19.38 13.48 -22.29
CA ASP A 953 -19.77 13.31 -23.69
C ASP A 953 -18.70 13.83 -24.64
N TYR A 954 -18.20 12.96 -25.51
CA TYR A 954 -17.16 13.29 -26.47
C TYR A 954 -17.68 13.17 -27.91
N ALA A 955 -17.26 14.09 -28.77
CA ALA A 955 -17.61 14.06 -30.18
C ALA A 955 -16.54 14.71 -31.06
N LEU A 956 -15.96 13.94 -32.00
CA LEU A 956 -14.96 14.39 -32.97
C LEU A 956 -15.45 14.14 -34.39
N ALA A 957 -15.28 15.12 -35.27
CA ALA A 957 -15.49 14.97 -36.71
C ALA A 957 -14.15 14.97 -37.45
N ILE A 958 -13.95 13.95 -38.28
CA ILE A 958 -12.74 13.72 -39.09
C ILE A 958 -13.12 13.94 -40.55
N GLY A 959 -12.60 15.01 -41.13
CA GLY A 959 -12.92 15.47 -42.47
C GLY A 959 -11.92 15.00 -43.52
N ASP A 960 -10.69 14.63 -43.13
CA ASP A 960 -9.73 13.97 -44.02
C ASP A 960 -8.52 13.41 -43.26
N LEU A 961 -7.82 12.46 -43.88
CA LEU A 961 -6.45 12.08 -43.55
C LEU A 961 -5.59 12.35 -44.79
N LEU A 962 -4.43 12.99 -44.62
CA LEU A 962 -3.60 13.47 -45.72
C LEU A 962 -2.19 12.87 -45.64
N ALA A 963 -1.64 12.47 -46.78
CA ALA A 963 -0.22 12.21 -46.93
C ALA A 963 0.46 13.54 -47.26
N GLN A 964 1.29 14.06 -46.34
CA GLN A 964 1.96 15.34 -46.51
C GLN A 964 3.44 15.14 -46.81
N LYS A 965 3.91 15.70 -47.93
CA LYS A 965 5.33 15.76 -48.30
C LYS A 965 5.83 17.19 -48.22
N GLY A 966 7.05 17.36 -47.74
CA GLY A 966 7.65 18.66 -47.56
C GLY A 966 8.92 18.61 -46.73
N SER A 967 9.41 19.78 -46.32
CA SER A 967 10.61 19.84 -45.48
C SER A 967 10.27 19.70 -44.01
N VAL A 968 10.87 18.72 -43.34
CA VAL A 968 10.80 18.53 -41.88
C VAL A 968 11.94 19.30 -41.22
N ARG A 969 11.61 20.16 -40.27
CA ARG A 969 12.55 20.80 -39.37
C ARG A 969 12.36 20.23 -37.97
N THR A 970 13.43 19.70 -37.40
CA THR A 970 13.45 19.20 -36.03
C THR A 970 14.22 20.17 -35.14
N GLU A 971 13.66 20.48 -33.99
CA GLU A 971 14.29 21.32 -32.96
C GLU A 971 14.26 20.62 -31.61
N GLU A 972 15.27 20.91 -30.77
CA GLU A 972 15.24 20.49 -29.37
C GLU A 972 14.35 21.43 -28.57
N VAL A 973 13.41 20.85 -27.83
CA VAL A 973 12.54 21.55 -26.90
C VAL A 973 12.72 20.95 -25.50
N ALA A 974 12.68 21.81 -24.49
CA ALA A 974 12.48 21.38 -23.12
C ALA A 974 11.04 21.70 -22.71
N THR A 975 10.45 20.81 -21.93
CA THR A 975 9.12 21.01 -21.36
C THR A 975 9.16 20.73 -19.87
N LEU A 976 8.24 21.35 -19.14
CA LEU A 976 8.00 21.08 -17.72
C LEU A 976 6.50 20.89 -17.51
N GLY A 977 6.12 19.91 -16.70
CA GLY A 977 4.73 19.61 -16.37
C GLY A 977 4.37 18.17 -16.69
N ASP A 978 3.07 17.90 -16.79
CA ASP A 978 2.54 16.57 -17.04
C ASP A 978 1.78 16.53 -18.38
N PRO A 979 2.30 15.81 -19.39
CA PRO A 979 1.69 15.72 -20.72
C PRO A 979 0.29 15.12 -20.74
N ASP A 980 -0.10 14.39 -19.71
CA ASP A 980 -1.37 13.65 -19.65
C ASP A 980 -2.40 14.35 -18.75
N LEU A 981 -2.02 15.47 -18.12
CA LEU A 981 -2.90 16.22 -17.24
C LEU A 981 -3.53 17.43 -17.96
N VAL A 982 -4.86 17.43 -18.04
CA VAL A 982 -5.67 18.58 -18.45
C VAL A 982 -6.39 19.11 -17.22
N GLU A 983 -6.16 20.36 -16.87
CA GLU A 983 -6.68 20.95 -15.63
C GLU A 983 -6.91 22.47 -15.80
N GLY A 984 -7.55 23.12 -14.83
CA GLY A 984 -7.68 24.59 -14.79
C GLY A 984 -8.18 25.10 -13.43
N PRO A 985 -8.13 26.42 -13.15
CA PRO A 985 -7.73 27.49 -14.04
C PRO A 985 -6.20 27.58 -14.23
N LEU A 986 -5.76 28.31 -15.26
CA LEU A 986 -4.36 28.72 -15.36
C LEU A 986 -4.11 29.96 -14.51
N PHE A 987 -2.98 30.00 -13.82
CA PHE A 987 -2.47 31.20 -13.18
C PHE A 987 -1.28 31.71 -14.01
N ALA A 988 -1.50 32.80 -14.76
CA ALA A 988 -0.50 33.34 -15.66
C ALA A 988 0.25 34.48 -14.99
N VAL A 989 1.58 34.42 -15.00
CA VAL A 989 2.46 35.46 -14.48
C VAL A 989 2.45 36.65 -15.44
N THR A 990 2.01 37.81 -14.94
CA THR A 990 1.93 39.08 -15.69
C THR A 990 2.92 40.12 -15.18
N ASP A 991 3.68 39.78 -14.12
CA ASP A 991 4.70 40.64 -13.53
C ASP A 991 5.86 40.95 -14.50
N PRO A 992 6.05 42.22 -14.90
CA PRO A 992 7.11 42.60 -15.84
C PRO A 992 8.52 42.50 -15.24
N LYS A 993 8.66 42.36 -13.91
CA LYS A 993 9.95 42.19 -13.23
C LYS A 993 10.34 40.72 -13.05
N ALA A 994 9.44 39.79 -13.38
CA ALA A 994 9.73 38.37 -13.33
C ALA A 994 10.39 37.88 -14.62
N THR A 995 11.33 36.95 -14.50
CA THR A 995 11.87 36.21 -15.64
C THR A 995 10.98 35.01 -15.92
N VAL A 996 10.20 35.07 -17.01
CA VAL A 996 9.34 33.96 -17.45
C VAL A 996 10.17 32.92 -18.18
N LEU A 997 10.23 31.71 -17.63
CA LEU A 997 11.04 30.59 -18.10
C LEU A 997 10.26 29.61 -18.98
N GLY A 998 8.94 29.54 -18.78
CA GLY A 998 8.10 28.58 -19.49
C GLY A 998 6.67 29.09 -19.68
N GLN A 999 6.09 28.73 -20.82
CA GLN A 999 4.79 29.22 -21.26
C GLN A 999 3.88 28.10 -21.75
N ILE A 1000 2.57 28.24 -21.52
CA ILE A 1000 1.53 27.41 -22.14
C ILE A 1000 0.89 28.18 -23.29
N PRO A 1001 0.92 27.66 -24.53
CA PRO A 1001 0.12 28.22 -25.63
C PRO A 1001 -1.35 27.79 -25.48
N HIS A 1002 -2.28 28.75 -25.49
CA HIS A 1002 -3.72 28.47 -25.50
C HIS A 1002 -4.48 29.56 -26.26
N ALA A 1003 -5.40 29.17 -27.14
CA ALA A 1003 -6.22 30.06 -27.97
C ALA A 1003 -5.44 31.18 -28.72
N GLY A 1004 -4.21 30.88 -29.19
CA GLY A 1004 -3.37 31.84 -29.92
C GLY A 1004 -2.60 32.84 -29.04
N ARG A 1005 -2.74 32.77 -27.71
CA ARG A 1005 -1.93 33.50 -26.72
C ARG A 1005 -0.95 32.55 -26.03
N ARG A 1006 0.16 33.08 -25.50
CA ARG A 1006 1.11 32.34 -24.67
C ARG A 1006 1.07 32.89 -23.26
N TYR A 1007 0.84 32.02 -22.28
CA TYR A 1007 0.71 32.39 -20.87
C TYR A 1007 1.95 31.94 -20.10
N GLY A 1008 2.64 32.87 -19.41
CA GLY A 1008 3.78 32.54 -18.56
C GLY A 1008 3.33 31.77 -17.33
N VAL A 1009 3.81 30.55 -17.15
CA VAL A 1009 3.39 29.67 -16.04
C VAL A 1009 4.57 29.13 -15.23
N VAL A 1010 5.80 29.39 -15.66
CA VAL A 1010 7.01 29.12 -14.89
C VAL A 1010 7.81 30.41 -14.88
N ALA A 1011 8.06 30.97 -13.69
CA ALA A 1011 8.78 32.22 -13.57
C ALA A 1011 9.63 32.29 -12.29
N GLU A 1012 10.70 33.08 -12.36
CA GLU A 1012 11.52 33.45 -11.21
C GLU A 1012 11.49 34.97 -11.03
N ARG A 1013 11.41 35.42 -9.77
CA ARG A 1013 11.68 36.80 -9.38
C ARG A 1013 12.66 36.84 -8.20
N ARG A 1014 13.75 37.57 -8.39
CA ARG A 1014 14.74 37.82 -7.33
C ARG A 1014 14.44 39.15 -6.66
N PHE A 1015 14.22 39.12 -5.35
CA PHE A 1015 14.04 40.29 -4.51
C PHE A 1015 15.34 40.61 -3.77
N ASP A 1016 15.37 41.76 -3.08
CA ASP A 1016 16.45 42.03 -2.15
C ASP A 1016 16.39 41.03 -0.99
N GLY A 1017 17.36 40.12 -0.95
CA GLY A 1017 17.50 39.09 0.08
C GLY A 1017 16.85 37.73 -0.21
N TRP A 1018 15.81 37.60 -1.04
CA TRP A 1018 15.13 36.30 -1.23
C TRP A 1018 14.68 36.08 -2.68
N THR A 1019 14.40 34.82 -3.04
CA THR A 1019 13.94 34.43 -4.38
C THR A 1019 12.55 33.82 -4.34
N SER A 1020 11.68 34.24 -5.25
CA SER A 1020 10.35 33.67 -5.46
C SER A 1020 10.31 32.94 -6.80
N VAL A 1021 10.00 31.64 -6.77
CA VAL A 1021 9.84 30.80 -7.97
C VAL A 1021 8.39 30.34 -8.03
N VAL A 1022 7.69 30.71 -9.09
CA VAL A 1022 6.31 30.28 -9.35
C VAL A 1022 6.34 29.21 -10.43
N VAL A 1023 5.76 28.06 -10.13
CA VAL A 1023 5.50 26.97 -11.08
C VAL A 1023 4.00 26.72 -11.07
N SER A 1024 3.26 27.40 -11.94
CA SER A 1024 1.80 27.30 -12.08
C SER A 1024 1.36 26.03 -12.81
N LEU A 1025 2.02 24.91 -12.49
CA LEU A 1025 1.74 23.58 -12.99
C LEU A 1025 1.50 22.63 -11.81
N PRO A 1026 0.66 21.60 -11.94
CA PRO A 1026 0.38 20.63 -10.88
C PRO A 1026 1.51 19.63 -10.60
N PHE A 1027 2.71 19.88 -11.13
CA PHE A 1027 3.84 18.96 -11.09
C PHE A 1027 5.14 19.71 -11.36
N VAL A 1028 6.23 19.27 -10.72
CA VAL A 1028 7.59 19.73 -11.01
C VAL A 1028 8.52 18.52 -10.98
N SER A 1029 9.40 18.40 -11.97
CA SER A 1029 10.29 17.25 -12.11
C SER A 1029 11.52 17.36 -11.22
N ARG A 1030 12.12 16.22 -10.85
CA ARG A 1030 13.39 16.15 -10.10
C ARG A 1030 14.53 16.91 -10.77
N HIS A 1031 14.52 17.03 -12.09
CA HIS A 1031 15.53 17.77 -12.85
C HIS A 1031 15.46 19.27 -12.57
N PHE A 1032 14.24 19.84 -12.59
CA PHE A 1032 14.01 21.24 -12.27
C PHE A 1032 14.29 21.50 -10.78
N LEU A 1033 13.82 20.62 -9.90
CA LEU A 1033 14.07 20.71 -8.46
C LEU A 1033 15.58 20.66 -8.16
N ALA A 1034 16.33 19.73 -8.75
CA ALA A 1034 17.78 19.64 -8.58
C ALA A 1034 18.51 20.93 -9.01
N ALA A 1035 18.12 21.52 -10.15
CA ALA A 1035 18.67 22.79 -10.60
C ALA A 1035 18.32 23.95 -9.64
N LEU A 1036 17.10 23.96 -9.11
CA LEU A 1036 16.64 24.93 -8.12
C LEU A 1036 17.42 24.83 -6.81
N LEU A 1037 17.63 23.61 -6.31
CA LEU A 1037 18.41 23.36 -5.10
C LEU A 1037 19.86 23.80 -5.27
N GLU A 1038 20.48 23.52 -6.42
CA GLU A 1038 21.84 24.01 -6.73
C GLU A 1038 21.92 25.53 -6.77
N GLN A 1039 20.96 26.19 -7.42
CA GLN A 1039 20.91 27.64 -7.48
C GLN A 1039 20.74 28.28 -6.09
N ALA A 1040 19.95 27.64 -5.21
CA ALA A 1040 19.77 28.04 -3.82
C ALA A 1040 20.96 27.65 -2.91
N GLY A 1041 21.99 27.01 -3.45
CA GLY A 1041 23.18 26.59 -2.71
C GLY A 1041 22.92 25.44 -1.73
N VAL A 1042 21.89 24.63 -1.95
CA VAL A 1042 21.63 23.43 -1.13
C VAL A 1042 22.68 22.36 -1.43
N HIS A 1043 23.20 21.72 -0.38
CA HIS A 1043 24.15 20.63 -0.53
C HIS A 1043 23.46 19.38 -1.08
N ARG A 1044 23.89 18.96 -2.28
CA ARG A 1044 23.51 17.67 -2.88
C ARG A 1044 24.61 16.65 -2.65
N TYR A 1045 24.22 15.50 -2.11
CA TYR A 1045 25.06 14.32 -1.91
C TYR A 1045 25.23 13.51 -3.19
N LEU A 1046 24.25 13.52 -4.10
CA LEU A 1046 24.33 12.85 -5.40
C LEU A 1046 24.09 13.82 -6.54
N ASP A 1047 24.88 13.66 -7.60
CA ASP A 1047 24.69 14.38 -8.86
C ASP A 1047 23.56 13.71 -9.70
N ASP A 1048 23.48 12.38 -9.66
CA ASP A 1048 22.57 11.51 -10.43
C ASP A 1048 21.12 11.60 -9.91
N PRO A 1049 20.14 11.98 -10.74
CA PRO A 1049 18.75 12.11 -10.34
C PRO A 1049 17.94 10.81 -10.42
N GLU A 1050 18.54 9.63 -10.55
CA GLU A 1050 17.78 8.38 -10.72
C GLU A 1050 17.66 7.52 -9.45
N ASP A 1051 18.57 7.70 -8.50
CA ASP A 1051 18.59 6.91 -7.27
C ASP A 1051 17.98 7.64 -6.08
N VAL A 1052 17.44 6.85 -5.15
CA VAL A 1052 16.85 7.36 -3.91
C VAL A 1052 17.96 7.62 -2.90
N LEU A 1053 17.93 8.83 -2.32
CA LEU A 1053 18.84 9.24 -1.26
C LEU A 1053 18.07 9.74 -0.03
N LEU A 1054 18.48 9.24 1.14
CA LEU A 1054 18.07 9.77 2.43
C LEU A 1054 19.33 10.07 3.26
N ALA A 1055 19.31 11.14 4.05
CA ALA A 1055 20.40 11.43 4.97
C ALA A 1055 19.92 12.25 6.17
N ASN A 1056 20.49 11.94 7.34
CA ASN A 1056 20.46 12.78 8.53
C ASN A 1056 21.90 13.07 8.98
N ARG A 1057 22.10 13.62 10.18
CA ARG A 1057 23.43 14.00 10.67
C ARG A 1057 24.42 12.83 10.76
N SER A 1058 23.95 11.61 11.04
CA SER A 1058 24.81 10.44 11.24
C SER A 1058 24.66 9.34 10.20
N LEU A 1059 23.58 9.33 9.42
CA LEU A 1059 23.27 8.25 8.49
C LEU A 1059 23.06 8.77 7.06
N LEU A 1060 23.40 7.93 6.09
CA LEU A 1060 23.11 8.11 4.67
C LEU A 1060 22.64 6.77 4.07
N LEU A 1061 21.59 6.80 3.28
CA LEU A 1061 21.04 5.64 2.56
C LEU A 1061 21.05 5.91 1.06
N LEU A 1062 21.47 4.90 0.31
CA LEU A 1062 21.36 4.84 -1.14
C LEU A 1062 20.53 3.62 -1.52
N HIS A 1063 19.52 3.81 -2.36
CA HIS A 1063 18.73 2.73 -2.95
C HIS A 1063 18.66 2.88 -4.47
N THR A 1064 18.97 1.80 -5.19
CA THR A 1064 19.04 1.79 -6.65
C THR A 1064 18.39 0.56 -7.26
N ARG A 1065 17.71 0.74 -8.39
CA ARG A 1065 17.26 -0.37 -9.24
C ARG A 1065 18.36 -0.82 -10.19
N ALA A 1066 19.06 0.13 -10.82
CA ALA A 1066 19.97 -0.15 -11.92
C ALA A 1066 21.40 -0.51 -11.45
N GLY A 1067 21.81 -0.07 -10.26
CA GLY A 1067 23.19 -0.20 -9.81
C GLY A 1067 24.13 0.80 -10.48
N GLY A 1068 25.39 0.42 -10.60
CA GLY A 1068 26.45 1.18 -11.28
C GLY A 1068 27.25 2.10 -10.35
N LYS A 1069 28.11 2.91 -10.98
CA LYS A 1069 29.00 3.86 -10.31
C LYS A 1069 28.23 5.04 -9.72
N LYS A 1070 28.46 5.34 -8.44
CA LYS A 1070 27.88 6.48 -7.72
C LYS A 1070 28.97 7.37 -7.15
N ARG A 1071 28.78 8.68 -7.26
CA ARG A 1071 29.65 9.71 -6.70
C ARG A 1071 28.91 10.41 -5.57
N VAL A 1072 29.30 10.10 -4.33
CA VAL A 1072 28.69 10.69 -3.13
C VAL A 1072 29.53 11.86 -2.65
N ARG A 1073 28.98 13.07 -2.64
CA ARG A 1073 29.63 14.28 -2.13
C ARG A 1073 29.28 14.50 -0.66
N LEU A 1074 30.30 14.50 0.19
CA LEU A 1074 30.16 14.78 1.63
C LEU A 1074 30.20 16.29 1.90
N PRO A 1075 29.43 16.79 2.89
CA PRO A 1075 29.34 18.23 3.18
C PRO A 1075 30.56 18.79 3.93
N GLY A 1076 31.49 17.94 4.36
CA GLY A 1076 32.67 18.33 5.12
C GLY A 1076 33.73 17.23 5.14
N PRO A 1077 34.81 17.38 5.94
CA PRO A 1077 35.84 16.37 6.12
C PRO A 1077 35.28 15.20 6.94
N GLU A 1078 34.51 14.35 6.28
CA GLU A 1078 33.87 13.17 6.83
C GLU A 1078 34.31 11.94 6.05
N ARG A 1079 34.04 10.76 6.62
CA ARG A 1079 34.13 9.47 5.94
C ARG A 1079 32.84 8.69 6.09
N LEU A 1080 32.63 7.70 5.24
CA LEU A 1080 31.49 6.78 5.32
C LEU A 1080 31.93 5.45 5.88
N VAL A 1081 31.14 4.87 6.77
CA VAL A 1081 31.29 3.48 7.22
C VAL A 1081 30.08 2.72 6.71
N ASP A 1082 30.30 1.72 5.87
CA ASP A 1082 29.23 0.84 5.42
C ASP A 1082 28.70 0.02 6.59
N LEU A 1083 27.42 0.16 6.91
CA LEU A 1083 26.83 -0.51 8.07
C LEU A 1083 26.52 -1.98 7.81
N THR A 1084 26.63 -2.45 6.56
CA THR A 1084 26.43 -3.83 6.15
C THR A 1084 27.76 -4.60 6.15
N THR A 1085 28.83 -4.01 5.60
CA THR A 1085 30.14 -4.66 5.48
C THR A 1085 31.14 -4.26 6.57
N GLY A 1086 30.90 -3.16 7.28
CA GLY A 1086 31.86 -2.55 8.22
C GLY A 1086 33.00 -1.79 7.54
N GLU A 1087 33.02 -1.74 6.21
CA GLU A 1087 34.07 -1.10 5.42
C GLU A 1087 34.10 0.42 5.66
N MET A 1088 35.29 0.95 5.91
CA MET A 1088 35.51 2.39 5.99
C MET A 1088 35.91 2.92 4.61
N LEU A 1089 35.13 3.89 4.12
CA LEU A 1089 35.27 4.49 2.80
C LEU A 1089 35.72 5.94 2.98
N GLU A 1090 36.97 6.18 2.60
CA GLU A 1090 37.59 7.49 2.70
C GLU A 1090 37.19 8.37 1.51
N ALA A 1091 36.93 9.66 1.79
CA ALA A 1091 36.67 10.64 0.74
C ALA A 1091 37.97 11.24 0.20
N THR A 1092 38.03 11.41 -1.12
CA THR A 1092 39.05 12.19 -1.84
C THR A 1092 38.37 13.44 -2.38
N ASP A 1093 38.85 14.63 -2.01
CA ASP A 1093 38.23 15.92 -2.35
C ASP A 1093 36.73 15.99 -2.00
N GLY A 1094 36.37 15.40 -0.85
CA GLY A 1094 34.98 15.34 -0.38
C GLY A 1094 34.08 14.36 -1.15
N ILE A 1095 34.63 13.52 -2.02
CA ILE A 1095 33.88 12.56 -2.83
C ILE A 1095 34.23 11.12 -2.43
N VAL A 1096 33.20 10.30 -2.22
CA VAL A 1096 33.30 8.85 -2.11
C VAL A 1096 32.74 8.23 -3.39
N ASN A 1097 33.55 7.42 -4.06
CA ASN A 1097 33.14 6.66 -5.25
C ASN A 1097 32.67 5.28 -4.82
N LEU A 1098 31.47 4.88 -5.25
CA LEU A 1098 30.85 3.60 -4.93
C LEU A 1098 30.51 2.84 -6.21
N GLU A 1099 30.55 1.52 -6.17
CA GLU A 1099 29.95 0.65 -7.17
C GLU A 1099 28.80 -0.11 -6.50
N LEU A 1100 27.57 0.07 -7.00
CA LEU A 1100 26.39 -0.59 -6.46
C LEU A 1100 25.92 -1.69 -7.41
N ALA A 1101 25.54 -2.84 -6.87
CA ALA A 1101 24.84 -3.86 -7.64
C ALA A 1101 23.43 -3.37 -8.03
N PRO A 1102 22.82 -3.89 -9.12
CA PRO A 1102 21.40 -3.71 -9.38
C PRO A 1102 20.54 -4.17 -8.20
N ALA A 1103 19.36 -3.55 -8.04
CA ALA A 1103 18.41 -3.84 -6.96
C ALA A 1103 19.07 -3.90 -5.56
N SER A 1104 19.80 -2.85 -5.18
CA SER A 1104 20.54 -2.82 -3.92
C SER A 1104 20.21 -1.60 -3.07
N THR A 1105 20.31 -1.80 -1.75
CA THR A 1105 20.23 -0.73 -0.74
C THR A 1105 21.44 -0.80 0.16
N ARG A 1106 22.11 0.34 0.35
CA ARG A 1106 23.26 0.48 1.25
C ARG A 1106 22.99 1.57 2.29
N LEU A 1107 23.26 1.24 3.56
CA LEU A 1107 23.25 2.20 4.67
C LEU A 1107 24.68 2.48 5.08
N PHE A 1108 24.98 3.76 5.27
CA PHE A 1108 26.27 4.25 5.72
C PHE A 1108 26.12 5.08 6.98
N ARG A 1109 27.08 4.95 7.90
CA ARG A 1109 27.29 5.91 8.97
C ARG A 1109 28.28 6.98 8.50
N ARG A 1110 27.91 8.23 8.70
CA ARG A 1110 28.77 9.40 8.50
C ARG A 1110 29.59 9.63 9.76
N VAL A 1111 30.90 9.76 9.60
CA VAL A 1111 31.84 9.97 10.71
C VAL A 1111 32.71 11.18 10.39
N PRO A 1112 32.66 12.26 11.19
CA PRO A 1112 33.60 13.36 11.07
C PRO A 1112 35.04 12.87 11.23
N ARG A 1113 35.97 13.42 10.44
CA ARG A 1113 37.40 13.15 10.59
C ARG A 1113 38.03 13.99 11.70
#